data_AF-A0A660Z7E8-F1
#
_entry.id   AF-A0A660Z7E8-F1
#
_cell.length_a   1.000
_cell.length_b   1.000
_cell.length_c   1.000
_cell.angle_alpha   90.00
_cell.angle_beta   90.00
_cell.angle_gamma   90.00
#
_symmetry.space_group_name_H-M   'P 1'
#
loop_
_entity.id
_entity.type
_entity.pdbx_description
1 polymer ?
#
loop_
_entity_poly.entity_id
_entity_poly.type
_entity_poly.pdbx_seq_one_letter_code
_entity_poly.pdbx_strand_id
1 'polypeptide(L)'
;GLNNVIKVKHGNVDAKDTSSFIGNIISHCAIDLSSVPGNGDNGKSPLFKMSTFDKEFRSGLGYNQPSSPLASVGMMASATGATASKYVARREIPILIEENCTQCMDCITVCPDTALPNTAQDISAILSTAISKYVSDENARKVLLSKVPELDKNCRAKMLELVVDADDKTRFKDIAIDEIKKLDDKAITDESVNQLDAILDTLPVIYKKSKAIFLTKEKKEAGSGGLFSIFVNDLCKGCAACVEACGDHNALKMIPETEELNAQYHSANTFLKQLGDTPQKYLGIFNSQSPQEAKAAALKFHLMMQSKYNAFLSGDGACAGCGEKSVLRSVSTLTETLMRPIFHAKAERMSAKAEQLSQTGLETLNNLKTKDEDSYKIFKKSILHLLMGYGGESSEDTEQNILEFKGDDKKLIDALVIVLKQDASDHKELRAIEGMAPNGMSVMAMSANTGCNTVYGSTPPNNPHPYPWMNSLFQDGATIGWLFGESFIKDHSRRSVIPERFADMLLNGFSNKFTEDDYFFYTHFSDIYMTEDEILELPKVWAIGGDGGMGDIGFQNVSKAVLQNRPNVQILMLDTQVYSNTGGQNSDSSVMTGGFDMNQAGVASEGKLTEKKSVAESFLGGHGSPFVAQVSMANSATLYKSILDGLCYRGTAFFQAFTTCQPEHGVPDYAATEQAQKVRDSRTMPEFVFNPELGETYAEALSIKGNPLSKDDWYLKKIPGGGGKFTYTVAHWAFSEARFRLHHKKVKEDKVKDLIRLEDMIKFIMMDDITHRRHIDKNHRSFIPDWGVYTIDYADDGSPVYHILSRQMVIFNVERRKAWRILQSKVGTINKDYQEQKELLKKIDSGELTVDEFLNNIQENGSAKEEQLEKETV
;
A
#
# COMPACT_ATOMS: atom_id res chain seq x y z
N GLY A 1 -18.48 41.63 -15.48
CA GLY A 1 -17.81 41.20 -14.24
C GLY A 1 -17.03 42.30 -13.53
N LEU A 2 -16.52 43.35 -14.21
CA LEU A 2 -15.65 44.38 -13.61
C LEU A 2 -16.38 45.54 -12.91
N ASN A 3 -17.71 45.64 -13.02
CA ASN A 3 -18.48 46.72 -12.37
C ASN A 3 -18.73 46.50 -10.86
N ASN A 4 -18.30 45.36 -10.31
CA ASN A 4 -18.44 45.01 -8.89
C ASN A 4 -17.11 45.09 -8.12
N VAL A 5 -16.07 45.72 -8.68
CA VAL A 5 -14.80 45.91 -7.99
C VAL A 5 -14.95 47.09 -7.02
N ILE A 6 -15.15 46.78 -5.73
CA ILE A 6 -15.16 47.78 -4.67
C ILE A 6 -13.72 47.95 -4.17
N LYS A 7 -13.23 49.19 -4.17
CA LYS A 7 -11.92 49.52 -3.62
C LYS A 7 -11.94 49.32 -2.10
N VAL A 8 -11.18 48.36 -1.59
CA VAL A 8 -11.03 48.12 -0.15
C VAL A 8 -10.36 49.36 0.46
N LYS A 9 -11.05 50.03 1.40
CA LYS A 9 -10.47 51.13 2.17
C LYS A 9 -9.50 50.53 3.19
N HIS A 10 -8.20 50.74 2.99
CA HIS A 10 -7.19 50.47 4.01
C HIS A 10 -7.08 51.68 4.96
N GLY A 11 -6.60 51.44 6.18
CA GLY A 11 -6.32 52.50 7.16
C GLY A 11 -5.13 53.38 6.74
N ASN A 12 -4.91 54.48 7.49
CA ASN A 12 -3.69 55.28 7.37
C ASN A 12 -2.46 54.42 7.69
N VAL A 13 -1.31 54.71 7.05
CA VAL A 13 -0.05 53.98 7.23
C VAL A 13 0.38 53.92 8.71
N ASP A 14 0.02 54.93 9.49
CA ASP A 14 0.33 55.05 10.91
C ASP A 14 -0.86 54.74 11.83
N ALA A 15 -1.92 54.12 11.30
CA ALA A 15 -3.02 53.66 12.11
C ALA A 15 -2.52 52.60 13.10
N LYS A 16 -2.95 52.70 14.37
CA LYS A 16 -2.65 51.70 15.40
C LYS A 16 -2.97 50.30 14.85
N ASP A 17 -2.00 49.40 14.95
CA ASP A 17 -2.18 48.02 14.54
C ASP A 17 -3.38 47.40 15.25
N THR A 18 -4.41 47.06 14.48
CA THR A 18 -5.61 46.34 14.94
C THR A 18 -5.52 44.84 14.64
N SER A 19 -4.32 44.31 14.35
CA SER A 19 -4.03 42.88 14.23
C SER A 19 -4.32 42.06 15.50
N SER A 20 -4.92 42.66 16.53
CA SER A 20 -5.73 41.96 17.54
C SER A 20 -6.93 41.18 16.96
N PHE A 21 -7.09 41.11 15.63
CA PHE A 21 -7.84 40.05 14.95
C PHE A 21 -7.10 38.70 14.90
N ILE A 22 -5.88 38.60 15.44
CA ILE A 22 -5.52 37.41 16.20
C ILE A 22 -6.41 37.46 17.44
N GLY A 23 -7.64 36.97 17.30
CA GLY A 23 -8.47 36.65 18.44
C GLY A 23 -7.59 35.88 19.43
N ASN A 24 -7.69 36.21 20.71
CA ASN A 24 -6.97 35.52 21.78
C ASN A 24 -6.78 34.06 21.37
N ILE A 25 -5.50 33.64 21.27
CA ILE A 25 -5.14 32.22 21.25
C ILE A 25 -6.14 31.55 22.16
N ILE A 26 -6.88 30.56 21.64
CA ILE A 26 -7.87 29.81 22.40
C ILE A 26 -7.24 29.57 23.77
N SER A 27 -7.77 30.30 24.75
CA SER A 27 -7.22 30.43 26.09
C SER A 27 -6.92 29.06 26.65
N HIS A 28 -5.89 28.98 27.51
CA HIS A 28 -5.56 27.83 28.33
C HIS A 28 -6.81 27.02 28.65
N CYS A 29 -6.86 25.79 28.15
CA CYS A 29 -7.79 24.80 28.62
C CYS A 29 -7.51 24.55 30.10
N ALA A 30 -8.12 25.35 30.97
CA ALA A 30 -8.61 24.86 32.24
C ALA A 30 -9.85 24.00 31.94
N ILE A 31 -9.65 22.91 31.19
CA ILE A 31 -10.60 21.81 31.20
C ILE A 31 -10.24 21.06 32.46
N ASP A 32 -11.17 21.05 33.41
CA ASP A 32 -11.18 20.06 34.45
C ASP A 32 -11.28 18.69 33.78
N LEU A 33 -10.13 18.02 33.63
CA LEU A 33 -9.98 16.68 33.04
C LEU A 33 -10.78 15.60 33.78
N SER A 34 -11.47 15.95 34.87
CA SER A 34 -12.28 15.03 35.68
C SER A 34 -13.69 14.77 35.15
N SER A 35 -14.18 15.52 34.16
CA SER A 35 -15.52 15.28 33.60
C SER A 35 -15.45 14.89 32.13
N VAL A 36 -15.61 13.59 31.86
CA VAL A 36 -15.85 13.03 30.52
C VAL A 36 -17.32 13.27 30.17
N PRO A 37 -17.69 14.19 29.26
CA PRO A 37 -19.04 14.26 28.75
C PRO A 37 -19.19 13.20 27.64
N GLY A 38 -20.33 12.51 27.63
CA GLY A 38 -20.70 11.54 26.61
C GLY A 38 -20.96 12.16 25.23
N ASN A 39 -21.42 11.32 24.29
CA ASN A 39 -21.69 11.53 22.85
C ASN A 39 -22.65 12.70 22.47
N GLY A 40 -22.62 13.85 23.15
CA GLY A 40 -23.38 15.04 22.80
C GLY A 40 -22.66 15.85 21.71
N ASP A 41 -23.44 16.35 20.75
CA ASP A 41 -23.01 17.36 19.77
C ASP A 41 -22.27 18.49 20.52
N ASN A 42 -20.97 18.68 20.27
CA ASN A 42 -20.09 19.58 21.02
C ASN A 42 -20.43 21.09 20.85
N GLY A 43 -21.68 21.44 20.53
CA GLY A 43 -22.14 22.81 20.32
C GLY A 43 -21.50 23.52 19.12
N LYS A 44 -20.86 22.78 18.21
CA LYS A 44 -20.09 23.35 17.09
C LYS A 44 -20.98 23.65 15.89
N SER A 45 -20.68 24.76 15.19
CA SER A 45 -21.40 25.19 13.99
C SER A 45 -21.41 24.10 12.92
N PRO A 46 -22.56 23.83 12.27
CA PRO A 46 -22.66 22.89 11.16
C PRO A 46 -21.64 23.12 10.04
N LEU A 47 -21.15 24.36 9.85
CA LEU A 47 -20.14 24.72 8.84
C LEU A 47 -18.78 24.04 9.05
N PHE A 48 -18.51 23.53 10.25
CA PHE A 48 -17.27 22.78 10.54
C PHE A 48 -17.45 21.27 10.44
N LYS A 49 -18.66 20.79 10.09
CA LYS A 49 -18.93 19.37 9.96
C LYS A 49 -18.55 18.86 8.58
N MET A 50 -17.83 17.73 8.52
CA MET A 50 -17.45 17.09 7.25
C MET A 50 -18.66 16.83 6.35
N SER A 51 -19.78 16.39 6.95
CA SER A 51 -21.02 16.12 6.23
C SER A 51 -21.69 17.35 5.61
N THR A 52 -21.52 18.53 6.21
CA THR A 52 -22.03 19.79 5.64
C THR A 52 -21.19 20.20 4.44
N PHE A 53 -19.86 20.16 4.59
CA PHE A 53 -18.92 20.47 3.52
C PHE A 53 -19.19 19.61 2.28
N ASP A 54 -19.30 18.30 2.48
CA ASP A 54 -19.51 17.32 1.41
C ASP A 54 -20.86 17.53 0.70
N LYS A 55 -21.94 17.76 1.45
CA LYS A 55 -23.29 18.01 0.89
C LYS A 55 -23.35 19.26 0.02
N GLU A 56 -22.78 20.37 0.49
CA GLU A 56 -22.78 21.63 -0.26
C GLU A 56 -21.92 21.53 -1.52
N PHE A 57 -20.71 20.97 -1.43
CA PHE A 57 -19.84 20.79 -2.58
C PHE A 57 -20.51 19.90 -3.65
N ARG A 58 -21.07 18.76 -3.23
CA ARG A 58 -21.78 17.83 -4.14
C ARG A 58 -23.05 18.43 -4.73
N SER A 59 -23.68 19.39 -4.07
CA SER A 59 -24.84 20.13 -4.59
C SER A 59 -24.47 21.27 -5.54
N GLY A 60 -23.20 21.40 -5.93
CA GLY A 60 -22.71 22.50 -6.77
C GLY A 60 -22.60 23.84 -6.04
N LEU A 61 -22.73 23.84 -4.71
CA LEU A 61 -22.68 25.03 -3.85
C LEU A 61 -21.30 25.24 -3.22
N GLY A 62 -20.25 24.58 -3.71
CA GLY A 62 -18.89 24.72 -3.18
C GLY A 62 -18.39 26.17 -3.14
N TYR A 63 -18.76 27.00 -4.14
CA TYR A 63 -18.44 28.44 -4.15
C TYR A 63 -19.22 29.26 -3.11
N ASN A 64 -20.31 28.72 -2.58
CA ASN A 64 -21.15 29.40 -1.58
C ASN A 64 -20.66 29.12 -0.16
N GLN A 65 -19.66 28.26 0.03
CA GLN A 65 -19.11 27.94 1.33
C GLN A 65 -18.33 29.12 1.90
N PRO A 66 -18.61 29.56 3.14
CA PRO A 66 -17.79 30.56 3.78
C PRO A 66 -16.38 30.00 3.98
N SER A 67 -15.36 30.85 3.84
CA SER A 67 -13.98 30.45 4.17
C SER A 67 -13.89 30.09 5.65
N SER A 68 -13.85 28.79 5.96
CA SER A 68 -13.53 28.31 7.30
C SER A 68 -12.05 28.55 7.60
N PRO A 69 -11.61 28.61 8.88
CA PRO A 69 -10.19 28.72 9.21
C PRO A 69 -9.35 27.59 8.58
N LEU A 70 -9.89 26.37 8.53
CA LEU A 70 -9.23 25.23 7.90
C LEU A 70 -9.13 25.38 6.37
N ALA A 71 -10.20 25.83 5.71
CA ALA A 71 -10.18 26.09 4.28
C ALA A 71 -9.22 27.24 3.92
N SER A 72 -9.09 28.27 4.77
CA SER A 72 -8.17 29.40 4.54
C SER A 72 -6.69 29.00 4.57
N VAL A 73 -6.35 27.85 5.15
CA VAL A 73 -4.99 27.30 5.17
C VAL A 73 -4.84 26.06 4.28
N GLY A 74 -5.80 25.80 3.38
CA GLY A 74 -5.74 24.71 2.41
C GLY A 74 -5.95 23.31 3.00
N MET A 75 -6.52 23.20 4.20
CA MET A 75 -6.82 21.90 4.82
C MET A 75 -8.14 21.34 4.30
N MET A 76 -8.14 20.05 3.96
CA MET A 76 -9.33 19.28 3.61
C MET A 76 -9.57 18.16 4.62
N ALA A 77 -10.83 17.74 4.77
CA ALA A 77 -11.16 16.61 5.63
C ALA A 77 -10.50 15.31 5.12
N SER A 78 -10.09 14.45 6.05
CA SER A 78 -9.55 13.12 5.76
C SER A 78 -10.68 12.14 5.44
N ALA A 79 -10.36 11.07 4.71
CA ALA A 79 -11.28 9.94 4.46
C ALA A 79 -12.64 10.28 3.81
N THR A 80 -12.81 11.46 3.23
CA THR A 80 -14.07 11.86 2.57
C THR A 80 -14.36 11.06 1.30
N GLY A 81 -13.38 10.31 0.76
CA GLY A 81 -13.63 9.33 -0.29
C GLY A 81 -14.70 8.30 0.10
N ALA A 82 -14.78 7.93 1.38
CA ALA A 82 -15.73 6.92 1.87
C ALA A 82 -17.21 7.27 1.68
N THR A 83 -17.55 8.55 1.47
CA THR A 83 -18.92 9.02 1.20
C THR A 83 -19.22 9.19 -0.29
N ALA A 84 -18.23 8.93 -1.15
CA ALA A 84 -18.43 9.00 -2.59
C ALA A 84 -19.33 7.86 -3.10
N SER A 85 -20.05 8.17 -4.17
CA SER A 85 -20.82 7.20 -4.95
C SER A 85 -20.28 7.17 -6.36
N LYS A 86 -20.12 5.97 -6.93
CA LYS A 86 -19.79 5.77 -8.35
C LYS A 86 -20.96 5.14 -9.12
N TYR A 87 -22.11 4.97 -8.46
CA TYR A 87 -23.38 4.71 -9.11
C TYR A 87 -23.57 5.72 -10.25
N VAL A 88 -24.09 5.25 -11.38
CA VAL A 88 -24.25 5.99 -12.66
C VAL A 88 -22.96 6.39 -13.39
N ALA A 89 -21.79 6.33 -12.75
CA ALA A 89 -20.50 6.61 -13.40
C ALA A 89 -19.89 5.36 -14.06
N ARG A 90 -20.31 4.16 -13.63
CA ARG A 90 -19.90 2.87 -14.21
C ARG A 90 -21.03 2.28 -15.06
N ARG A 91 -20.68 1.46 -16.05
CA ARG A 91 -21.67 0.74 -16.88
C ARG A 91 -22.00 -0.64 -16.30
N GLU A 92 -20.99 -1.28 -15.74
CA GLU A 92 -21.08 -2.61 -15.16
C GLU A 92 -20.43 -2.62 -13.79
N ILE A 93 -20.89 -3.55 -12.96
CA ILE A 93 -20.41 -3.79 -11.60
C ILE A 93 -20.26 -5.31 -11.40
N PRO A 94 -19.25 -5.80 -10.66
CA PRO A 94 -19.14 -7.23 -10.41
C PRO A 94 -20.27 -7.72 -9.50
N ILE A 95 -20.77 -8.93 -9.77
CA ILE A 95 -21.55 -9.76 -8.83
C ILE A 95 -20.71 -10.92 -8.33
N LEU A 96 -20.93 -11.31 -7.08
CA LEU A 96 -20.36 -12.52 -6.50
C LEU A 96 -21.27 -13.72 -6.76
N ILE A 97 -20.66 -14.81 -7.22
CA ILE A 97 -21.26 -16.14 -7.35
C ILE A 97 -20.74 -16.97 -6.17
N GLU A 98 -21.55 -17.04 -5.10
CA GLU A 98 -21.17 -17.56 -3.78
C GLU A 98 -20.61 -19.00 -3.85
N GLU A 99 -21.21 -19.85 -4.68
CA GLU A 99 -20.86 -21.26 -4.84
C GLU A 99 -19.48 -21.49 -5.47
N ASN A 100 -18.92 -20.46 -6.11
CA ASN A 100 -17.66 -20.54 -6.84
C ASN A 100 -16.46 -20.00 -6.07
N CYS A 101 -16.68 -19.17 -5.05
CA CYS A 101 -15.59 -18.51 -4.34
C CYS A 101 -14.79 -19.47 -3.46
N THR A 102 -13.48 -19.55 -3.73
CA THR A 102 -12.52 -20.40 -3.00
C THR A 102 -11.82 -19.69 -1.84
N GLN A 103 -12.11 -18.40 -1.62
CA GLN A 103 -11.40 -17.54 -0.67
C GLN A 103 -9.90 -17.39 -1.00
N CYS A 104 -9.53 -17.32 -2.29
CA CYS A 104 -8.13 -17.11 -2.68
C CYS A 104 -7.58 -15.71 -2.34
N MET A 105 -8.45 -14.71 -2.14
CA MET A 105 -8.13 -13.29 -1.85
C MET A 105 -7.51 -12.50 -3.00
N ASP A 106 -7.36 -13.06 -4.20
CA ASP A 106 -6.66 -12.40 -5.30
C ASP A 106 -7.46 -11.22 -5.86
N CYS A 107 -8.79 -11.37 -6.02
CA CYS A 107 -9.69 -10.30 -6.43
C CYS A 107 -9.66 -9.09 -5.48
N ILE A 108 -9.57 -9.35 -4.16
CA ILE A 108 -9.48 -8.33 -3.12
C ILE A 108 -8.12 -7.65 -3.20
N THR A 109 -7.03 -8.42 -3.39
CA THR A 109 -5.64 -7.95 -3.47
C THR A 109 -5.39 -7.01 -4.66
N VAL A 110 -6.01 -7.27 -5.81
CA VAL A 110 -5.82 -6.41 -7.00
C VAL A 110 -6.71 -5.17 -7.04
N CYS A 111 -7.81 -5.15 -6.26
CA CYS A 111 -8.78 -4.06 -6.30
C CYS A 111 -8.16 -2.71 -5.90
N PRO A 112 -8.11 -1.71 -6.81
CA PRO A 112 -7.48 -0.42 -6.51
C PRO A 112 -8.37 0.52 -5.68
N ASP A 113 -9.69 0.30 -5.69
CA ASP A 113 -10.67 1.26 -5.15
C ASP A 113 -11.33 0.81 -3.85
N THR A 114 -10.74 -0.13 -3.12
CA THR A 114 -11.30 -0.64 -1.85
C THR A 114 -12.76 -1.09 -1.97
N ALA A 115 -13.15 -1.54 -3.17
CA ALA A 115 -14.53 -1.79 -3.53
C ALA A 115 -15.03 -3.20 -3.15
N LEU A 116 -14.15 -4.04 -2.62
CA LEU A 116 -14.42 -5.41 -2.21
C LEU A 116 -14.15 -5.65 -0.71
N PRO A 117 -14.81 -4.89 0.20
CA PRO A 117 -14.66 -5.18 1.62
C PRO A 117 -15.18 -6.59 1.91
N ASN A 118 -14.51 -7.29 2.82
CA ASN A 118 -14.73 -8.71 3.06
C ASN A 118 -14.55 -9.04 4.55
N THR A 119 -15.09 -10.17 4.98
CA THR A 119 -14.98 -10.65 6.36
C THR A 119 -15.22 -12.15 6.44
N ALA A 120 -14.72 -12.80 7.50
CA ALA A 120 -15.20 -14.10 7.93
C ALA A 120 -15.77 -14.01 9.35
N GLN A 121 -16.95 -14.58 9.57
CA GLN A 121 -17.69 -14.48 10.83
C GLN A 121 -18.27 -15.82 11.27
N ASP A 122 -18.60 -15.93 12.56
CA ASP A 122 -19.38 -17.05 13.08
C ASP A 122 -20.83 -16.97 12.59
N ILE A 123 -21.48 -18.13 12.41
CA ILE A 123 -22.89 -18.21 11.99
C ILE A 123 -23.77 -17.43 12.98
N SER A 124 -23.58 -17.68 14.28
CA SER A 124 -24.21 -16.93 15.36
C SER A 124 -23.99 -15.42 15.30
N ALA A 125 -22.84 -14.93 14.86
CA ALA A 125 -22.57 -13.49 14.77
C ALA A 125 -23.40 -12.85 13.64
N ILE A 126 -23.52 -13.51 12.48
CA ILE A 126 -24.38 -13.04 11.38
C ILE A 126 -25.84 -13.05 11.80
N LEU A 127 -26.33 -14.17 12.36
CA LEU A 127 -27.72 -14.30 12.80
C LEU A 127 -28.07 -13.31 13.91
N SER A 128 -27.24 -13.19 14.95
CA SER A 128 -27.47 -12.26 16.06
C SER A 128 -27.51 -10.81 15.58
N THR A 129 -26.64 -10.44 14.64
CA THR A 129 -26.63 -9.10 14.06
C THR A 129 -27.89 -8.83 13.24
N ALA A 130 -28.29 -9.77 12.37
CA ALA A 130 -29.50 -9.67 11.58
C ALA A 130 -30.75 -9.51 12.47
N ILE A 131 -30.90 -10.39 13.47
CA ILE A 131 -32.01 -10.34 14.42
C ILE A 131 -32.00 -9.02 15.20
N SER A 132 -30.86 -8.64 15.78
CA SER A 132 -30.78 -7.46 16.66
C SER A 132 -31.05 -6.14 15.94
N LYS A 133 -30.67 -6.04 14.66
CA LYS A 133 -30.69 -4.77 13.91
C LYS A 133 -31.88 -4.63 12.98
N TYR A 134 -32.48 -5.72 12.51
CA TYR A 134 -33.50 -5.69 11.45
C TYR A 134 -34.88 -6.22 11.87
N VAL A 135 -34.99 -7.02 12.94
CA VAL A 135 -36.30 -7.45 13.45
C VAL A 135 -36.94 -6.31 14.25
N SER A 136 -38.03 -5.74 13.77
CA SER A 136 -38.67 -4.56 14.41
C SER A 136 -39.36 -4.90 15.73
N ASP A 137 -40.04 -6.05 15.82
CA ASP A 137 -40.76 -6.48 17.02
C ASP A 137 -39.81 -6.93 18.14
N GLU A 138 -39.95 -6.32 19.32
CA GLU A 138 -39.05 -6.57 20.45
C GLU A 138 -39.19 -7.98 21.05
N ASN A 139 -40.41 -8.55 21.05
CA ASN A 139 -40.65 -9.88 21.59
C ASN A 139 -40.08 -10.94 20.66
N ALA A 140 -40.36 -10.84 19.36
CA ALA A 140 -39.79 -11.68 18.32
C ALA A 140 -38.25 -11.62 18.35
N ARG A 141 -37.68 -10.41 18.42
CA ARG A 141 -36.23 -10.20 18.52
C ARG A 141 -35.63 -10.93 19.72
N LYS A 142 -36.21 -10.78 20.91
CA LYS A 142 -35.71 -11.43 22.13
C LYS A 142 -35.79 -12.96 22.04
N VAL A 143 -36.89 -13.50 21.53
CA VAL A 143 -37.08 -14.95 21.35
C VAL A 143 -36.09 -15.48 20.32
N LEU A 144 -35.99 -14.87 19.14
CA LEU A 144 -35.05 -15.26 18.09
C LEU A 144 -33.59 -15.22 18.56
N LEU A 145 -33.18 -14.18 19.31
CA LEU A 145 -31.84 -14.11 19.90
C LEU A 145 -31.56 -15.26 20.86
N SER A 146 -32.54 -15.64 21.69
CA SER A 146 -32.39 -16.80 22.59
C SER A 146 -32.25 -18.13 21.85
N LYS A 147 -32.73 -18.18 20.61
CA LYS A 147 -32.70 -19.36 19.72
C LYS A 147 -31.47 -19.42 18.81
N VAL A 148 -30.62 -18.38 18.77
CA VAL A 148 -29.41 -18.37 17.93
C VAL A 148 -28.50 -19.60 18.14
N PRO A 149 -28.23 -20.09 19.37
CA PRO A 149 -27.41 -21.28 19.54
C PRO A 149 -28.00 -22.55 18.90
N GLU A 150 -29.34 -22.69 18.93
CA GLU A 150 -30.07 -23.78 18.28
C GLU A 150 -30.01 -23.62 16.76
N LEU A 151 -30.23 -22.41 16.26
CA LEU A 151 -30.16 -22.08 14.83
C LEU A 151 -28.76 -22.29 14.25
N ASP A 152 -27.70 -21.86 14.94
CA ASP A 152 -26.31 -22.07 14.52
C ASP A 152 -26.04 -23.56 14.31
N LYS A 153 -26.39 -24.38 15.32
CA LYS A 153 -26.21 -25.83 15.28
C LYS A 153 -26.97 -26.47 14.11
N ASN A 154 -28.23 -26.11 13.92
CA ASN A 154 -29.07 -26.71 12.88
C ASN A 154 -28.64 -26.28 11.47
N CYS A 155 -28.36 -24.98 11.28
CA CYS A 155 -27.83 -24.46 10.02
C CYS A 155 -26.51 -25.15 9.67
N ARG A 156 -25.61 -25.28 10.64
CA ARG A 156 -24.32 -25.97 10.48
C ARG A 156 -24.48 -27.43 10.07
N ALA A 157 -25.38 -28.16 10.70
CA ALA A 157 -25.67 -29.55 10.34
C ALA A 157 -26.14 -29.66 8.89
N LYS A 158 -27.04 -28.76 8.47
CA LYS A 158 -27.53 -28.74 7.08
C LYS A 158 -26.44 -28.32 6.09
N MET A 159 -25.61 -27.33 6.43
CA MET A 159 -24.47 -26.92 5.61
C MET A 159 -23.45 -28.06 5.44
N LEU A 160 -23.19 -28.86 6.49
CA LEU A 160 -22.31 -30.03 6.42
C LEU A 160 -22.88 -31.15 5.53
N GLU A 161 -24.20 -31.30 5.50
CA GLU A 161 -24.88 -32.22 4.58
C GLU A 161 -24.75 -31.74 3.12
N LEU A 162 -24.90 -30.45 2.86
CA LEU A 162 -24.94 -29.89 1.50
C LEU A 162 -23.56 -29.60 0.89
N VAL A 163 -22.51 -29.43 1.71
CA VAL A 163 -21.16 -29.12 1.23
C VAL A 163 -20.46 -30.29 0.54
N VAL A 164 -20.93 -31.53 0.76
CA VAL A 164 -20.39 -32.71 0.08
C VAL A 164 -20.93 -32.86 -1.34
N ASP A 165 -22.10 -32.27 -1.64
CA ASP A 165 -22.67 -32.20 -2.98
C ASP A 165 -22.10 -30.99 -3.73
N ALA A 166 -21.32 -31.28 -4.77
CA ALA A 166 -20.66 -30.28 -5.59
C ALA A 166 -21.62 -29.52 -6.52
N ASP A 167 -22.78 -30.10 -6.84
CA ASP A 167 -23.77 -29.54 -7.76
C ASP A 167 -24.86 -28.74 -7.02
N ASP A 168 -25.01 -28.96 -5.71
CA ASP A 168 -25.96 -28.21 -4.91
C ASP A 168 -25.59 -26.71 -4.85
N LYS A 169 -26.61 -25.84 -4.91
CA LYS A 169 -26.47 -24.37 -4.94
C LYS A 169 -27.23 -23.68 -3.81
N THR A 170 -27.66 -24.42 -2.79
CA THR A 170 -28.41 -23.82 -1.67
C THR A 170 -27.57 -22.77 -0.96
N ARG A 171 -28.11 -21.55 -0.88
CA ARG A 171 -27.46 -20.40 -0.22
C ARG A 171 -27.63 -20.52 1.29
N PHE A 172 -26.76 -19.86 2.04
CA PHE A 172 -26.88 -19.83 3.51
C PHE A 172 -28.22 -19.22 3.96
N LYS A 173 -28.73 -18.22 3.25
CA LYS A 173 -30.04 -17.61 3.57
C LYS A 173 -31.16 -18.65 3.58
N ASP A 174 -31.17 -19.57 2.61
CA ASP A 174 -32.27 -20.52 2.43
C ASP A 174 -32.30 -21.49 3.60
N ILE A 175 -31.11 -21.97 4.00
CA ILE A 175 -30.91 -22.79 5.20
C ILE A 175 -31.38 -22.05 6.45
N ALA A 176 -30.90 -20.80 6.64
CA ALA A 176 -31.21 -20.03 7.84
C ALA A 176 -32.71 -19.75 7.98
N ILE A 177 -33.39 -19.36 6.90
CA ILE A 177 -34.82 -19.07 6.90
C ILE A 177 -35.65 -20.34 7.09
N ASP A 178 -35.25 -21.46 6.48
CA ASP A 178 -35.93 -22.74 6.70
C ASP A 178 -35.81 -23.21 8.16
N GLU A 179 -34.65 -23.04 8.79
CA GLU A 179 -34.48 -23.36 10.22
C GLU A 179 -35.24 -22.40 11.14
N ILE A 180 -35.31 -21.11 10.80
CA ILE A 180 -36.13 -20.13 11.55
C ILE A 180 -37.62 -20.48 11.48
N LYS A 181 -38.13 -20.88 10.30
CA LYS A 181 -39.54 -21.26 10.11
C LYS A 181 -39.92 -22.55 10.86
N LYS A 182 -38.95 -23.39 11.22
CA LYS A 182 -39.18 -24.61 12.04
C LYS A 182 -39.32 -24.31 13.53
N LEU A 183 -39.01 -23.09 13.98
CA LEU A 183 -39.19 -22.70 15.38
C LEU A 183 -40.69 -22.54 15.68
N ASP A 184 -41.25 -23.48 16.45
CA ASP A 184 -42.65 -23.44 16.90
C ASP A 184 -42.80 -22.47 18.10
N ASP A 185 -42.77 -21.16 17.83
CA ASP A 185 -42.99 -20.11 18.83
C ASP A 185 -43.90 -19.00 18.30
N LYS A 186 -44.98 -18.71 19.04
CA LYS A 186 -46.00 -17.70 18.67
C LYS A 186 -45.47 -16.27 18.64
N ALA A 187 -44.33 -16.00 19.27
CA ALA A 187 -43.67 -14.70 19.21
C ALA A 187 -42.98 -14.45 17.87
N ILE A 188 -42.67 -15.49 17.10
CA ILE A 188 -42.04 -15.37 15.78
C ILE A 188 -43.16 -15.13 14.76
N THR A 189 -43.25 -13.90 14.26
CA THR A 189 -44.27 -13.48 13.28
C THR A 189 -43.77 -13.62 11.85
N ASP A 190 -44.69 -13.76 10.89
CA ASP A 190 -44.36 -13.74 9.45
C ASP A 190 -43.61 -12.46 9.06
N GLU A 191 -43.95 -11.31 9.67
CA GLU A 191 -43.25 -10.05 9.47
C GLU A 191 -41.77 -10.14 9.88
N SER A 192 -41.48 -10.73 11.05
CA SER A 192 -40.11 -10.89 11.56
C SER A 192 -39.29 -11.81 10.65
N VAL A 193 -39.90 -12.89 10.15
CA VAL A 193 -39.26 -13.81 9.20
C VAL A 193 -39.00 -13.11 7.86
N ASN A 194 -39.95 -12.34 7.34
CA ASN A 194 -39.80 -11.59 6.10
C ASN A 194 -38.72 -10.50 6.20
N GLN A 195 -38.60 -9.83 7.34
CA GLN A 195 -37.52 -8.85 7.59
C GLN A 195 -36.14 -9.53 7.58
N LEU A 196 -36.03 -10.72 8.18
CA LEU A 196 -34.79 -11.50 8.17
C LEU A 196 -34.46 -12.04 6.78
N ASP A 197 -35.45 -12.56 6.05
CA ASP A 197 -35.26 -13.05 4.67
C ASP A 197 -34.77 -11.92 3.77
N ALA A 198 -35.40 -10.74 3.86
CA ALA A 198 -35.03 -9.57 3.08
C ALA A 198 -33.57 -9.13 3.33
N ILE A 199 -33.11 -9.07 4.58
CA ILE A 199 -31.71 -8.69 4.84
C ILE A 199 -30.73 -9.80 4.45
N LEU A 200 -31.02 -11.06 4.80
CA LEU A 200 -30.14 -12.20 4.50
C LEU A 200 -29.98 -12.43 3.00
N ASP A 201 -31.00 -12.12 2.19
CA ASP A 201 -30.91 -12.22 0.73
C ASP A 201 -29.85 -11.31 0.11
N THR A 202 -29.63 -10.14 0.71
CA THR A 202 -28.61 -9.19 0.27
C THR A 202 -27.18 -9.61 0.64
N LEU A 203 -27.01 -10.57 1.56
CA LEU A 203 -25.70 -10.89 2.11
C LEU A 203 -24.95 -11.91 1.21
N PRO A 204 -23.70 -11.60 0.79
CA PRO A 204 -22.89 -12.48 -0.03
C PRO A 204 -22.18 -13.55 0.81
N VAL A 205 -22.89 -14.60 1.23
CA VAL A 205 -22.40 -15.57 2.22
C VAL A 205 -21.88 -16.86 1.57
N ILE A 206 -20.59 -17.15 1.77
CA ILE A 206 -19.86 -18.28 1.18
C ILE A 206 -19.49 -19.30 2.26
N TYR A 207 -19.96 -20.54 2.10
CA TYR A 207 -19.58 -21.67 2.98
C TYR A 207 -19.09 -22.91 2.23
N LYS A 208 -19.46 -23.08 0.95
CA LYS A 208 -19.18 -24.31 0.19
C LYS A 208 -17.71 -24.47 -0.20
N LYS A 209 -17.20 -23.54 -1.01
CA LYS A 209 -15.82 -23.60 -1.53
C LYS A 209 -14.80 -22.87 -0.64
N SER A 210 -15.23 -22.14 0.39
CA SER A 210 -14.38 -21.54 1.44
C SER A 210 -13.92 -22.57 2.48
N LYS A 211 -13.30 -23.67 2.00
CA LYS A 211 -12.95 -24.84 2.82
C LYS A 211 -12.10 -24.50 4.05
N ALA A 212 -11.23 -23.49 3.98
CA ALA A 212 -10.37 -23.09 5.10
C ALA A 212 -11.14 -22.40 6.24
N ILE A 213 -12.31 -21.82 5.95
CA ILE A 213 -13.16 -21.13 6.93
C ILE A 213 -14.22 -22.07 7.51
N PHE A 214 -14.85 -22.89 6.66
CA PHE A 214 -15.94 -23.76 7.09
C PHE A 214 -15.50 -25.22 7.24
N LEU A 215 -15.45 -25.98 6.13
CA LEU A 215 -15.34 -27.44 6.15
C LEU A 215 -14.09 -27.98 6.88
N THR A 216 -12.92 -27.38 6.66
CA THR A 216 -11.66 -27.85 7.28
C THR A 216 -11.66 -27.57 8.78
N LYS A 217 -12.28 -26.47 9.20
CA LYS A 217 -12.43 -26.12 10.62
C LYS A 217 -13.38 -27.09 11.31
N GLU A 218 -14.56 -27.32 10.74
CA GLU A 218 -15.53 -28.30 11.27
C GLU A 218 -14.93 -29.70 11.43
N LYS A 219 -14.12 -30.14 10.45
CA LYS A 219 -13.43 -31.43 10.54
C LYS A 219 -12.40 -31.50 11.67
N LYS A 220 -11.80 -30.37 12.04
CA LYS A 220 -10.79 -30.30 13.09
C LYS A 220 -11.41 -30.15 14.47
N GLU A 221 -12.42 -29.30 14.58
CA GLU A 221 -13.13 -28.99 15.82
C GLU A 221 -14.59 -28.64 15.45
N ALA A 222 -15.52 -29.50 15.87
CA ALA A 222 -16.94 -29.32 15.57
C ALA A 222 -17.46 -28.00 16.14
N GLY A 223 -18.19 -27.24 15.34
CA GLY A 223 -18.70 -25.91 15.71
C GLY A 223 -17.71 -24.76 15.49
N SER A 224 -16.48 -25.04 15.07
CA SER A 224 -15.45 -23.99 14.88
C SER A 224 -15.46 -23.31 13.50
N GLY A 225 -16.26 -23.82 12.55
CA GLY A 225 -16.36 -23.30 11.19
C GLY A 225 -17.17 -22.01 11.10
N GLY A 226 -16.78 -21.13 10.18
CA GLY A 226 -17.43 -19.84 9.95
C GLY A 226 -18.00 -19.69 8.55
N LEU A 227 -18.39 -18.46 8.25
CA LEU A 227 -18.91 -18.00 6.97
C LEU A 227 -17.98 -16.92 6.42
N PHE A 228 -17.64 -16.98 5.14
CA PHE A 228 -16.83 -15.96 4.47
C PHE A 228 -17.71 -15.11 3.55
N SER A 229 -17.42 -13.81 3.43
CA SER A 229 -18.20 -12.91 2.59
C SER A 229 -17.31 -11.90 1.87
N ILE A 230 -17.64 -11.62 0.61
CA ILE A 230 -17.07 -10.52 -0.18
C ILE A 230 -18.21 -9.62 -0.59
N PHE A 231 -18.21 -8.39 -0.08
CA PHE A 231 -19.20 -7.38 -0.41
C PHE A 231 -18.69 -6.56 -1.58
N VAL A 232 -19.59 -6.13 -2.47
CA VAL A 232 -19.29 -5.13 -3.49
C VAL A 232 -19.89 -3.83 -3.01
N ASN A 233 -19.13 -2.73 -3.06
CA ASN A 233 -19.61 -1.42 -2.61
C ASN A 233 -19.61 -0.37 -3.72
N ASP A 234 -20.19 0.78 -3.38
CA ASP A 234 -20.43 1.86 -4.33
C ASP A 234 -19.16 2.63 -4.76
N LEU A 235 -18.00 2.32 -4.16
CA LEU A 235 -16.70 2.86 -4.58
C LEU A 235 -16.18 2.16 -5.84
N CYS A 236 -16.80 1.04 -6.26
CA CYS A 236 -16.43 0.33 -7.47
C CYS A 236 -16.50 1.23 -8.71
N LYS A 237 -15.43 1.25 -9.51
CA LYS A 237 -15.38 1.99 -10.79
C LYS A 237 -15.65 1.12 -12.01
N GLY A 238 -15.96 -0.16 -11.82
CA GLY A 238 -16.27 -1.09 -12.93
C GLY A 238 -15.06 -1.52 -13.77
N CYS A 239 -13.83 -1.46 -13.23
CA CYS A 239 -12.60 -1.77 -13.98
C CYS A 239 -12.40 -3.25 -14.33
N ALA A 240 -13.21 -4.16 -13.79
CA ALA A 240 -13.11 -5.61 -13.96
C ALA A 240 -11.80 -6.29 -13.48
N ALA A 241 -10.84 -5.57 -12.88
CA ALA A 241 -9.59 -6.17 -12.37
C ALA A 241 -9.83 -7.35 -11.40
N CYS A 242 -10.87 -7.27 -10.58
CA CYS A 242 -11.25 -8.33 -9.66
C CYS A 242 -11.83 -9.58 -10.35
N VAL A 243 -12.51 -9.40 -11.48
CA VAL A 243 -13.05 -10.49 -12.30
C VAL A 243 -11.91 -11.18 -13.03
N GLU A 244 -11.00 -10.41 -13.63
CA GLU A 244 -9.80 -10.94 -14.28
C GLU A 244 -8.94 -11.75 -13.30
N ALA A 245 -8.68 -11.21 -12.11
CA ALA A 245 -7.94 -11.94 -11.07
C ALA A 245 -8.70 -13.16 -10.49
N CYS A 246 -10.02 -13.23 -10.66
CA CYS A 246 -10.79 -14.40 -10.28
C CYS A 246 -10.55 -15.57 -11.26
N GLY A 247 -10.34 -15.26 -12.54
CA GLY A 247 -10.01 -16.23 -13.59
C GLY A 247 -10.97 -17.41 -13.61
N ASP A 248 -10.41 -18.62 -13.73
CA ASP A 248 -11.16 -19.87 -13.87
C ASP A 248 -12.08 -20.22 -12.68
N HIS A 249 -11.91 -19.55 -11.53
CA HIS A 249 -12.85 -19.71 -10.42
C HIS A 249 -14.25 -19.26 -10.81
N ASN A 250 -14.40 -18.26 -11.69
CA ASN A 250 -15.69 -17.72 -12.13
C ASN A 250 -16.60 -17.36 -10.94
N ALA A 251 -16.02 -16.86 -9.85
CA ALA A 251 -16.75 -16.41 -8.66
C ALA A 251 -17.17 -14.94 -8.73
N LEU A 252 -16.63 -14.17 -9.67
CA LEU A 252 -17.03 -12.80 -9.95
C LEU A 252 -17.37 -12.66 -11.43
N LYS A 253 -18.40 -11.89 -11.74
CA LYS A 253 -18.80 -11.59 -13.12
C LYS A 253 -19.29 -10.15 -13.23
N MET A 254 -18.86 -9.44 -14.27
CA MET A 254 -19.41 -8.11 -14.59
C MET A 254 -20.84 -8.26 -15.11
N ILE A 255 -21.75 -7.46 -14.58
CA ILE A 255 -23.12 -7.33 -15.09
C ILE A 255 -23.49 -5.85 -15.21
N PRO A 256 -24.48 -5.50 -16.06
CA PRO A 256 -25.03 -4.15 -16.11
C PRO A 256 -25.49 -3.67 -14.74
N GLU A 257 -25.16 -2.43 -14.41
CA GLU A 257 -25.62 -1.80 -13.17
C GLU A 257 -27.13 -1.46 -13.24
N THR A 258 -27.87 -1.77 -12.17
CA THR A 258 -29.27 -1.37 -11.97
C THR A 258 -29.48 -0.71 -10.61
N GLU A 259 -30.57 0.02 -10.45
CA GLU A 259 -30.93 0.67 -9.19
C GLU A 259 -31.14 -0.36 -8.07
N GLU A 260 -31.82 -1.47 -8.37
CA GLU A 260 -32.09 -2.55 -7.44
C GLU A 260 -30.79 -3.20 -6.94
N LEU A 261 -29.86 -3.48 -7.85
CA LEU A 261 -28.56 -4.06 -7.51
C LEU A 261 -27.74 -3.11 -6.62
N ASN A 262 -27.74 -1.83 -6.94
CA ASN A 262 -27.05 -0.83 -6.12
C ASN A 262 -27.68 -0.72 -4.71
N ALA A 263 -29.01 -0.77 -4.61
CA ALA A 263 -29.72 -0.76 -3.33
C ALA A 263 -29.41 -2.01 -2.49
N GLN A 264 -29.32 -3.19 -3.11
CA GLN A 264 -28.89 -4.43 -2.46
C GLN A 264 -27.47 -4.29 -1.90
N TYR A 265 -26.52 -3.81 -2.70
CA TYR A 265 -25.15 -3.58 -2.25
C TYR A 265 -25.05 -2.54 -1.12
N HIS A 266 -25.81 -1.45 -1.19
CA HIS A 266 -25.83 -0.46 -0.12
C HIS A 266 -26.33 -1.08 1.20
N SER A 267 -27.38 -1.91 1.12
CA SER A 267 -27.94 -2.62 2.28
C SER A 267 -26.93 -3.61 2.87
N ALA A 268 -26.27 -4.41 2.01
CA ALA A 268 -25.26 -5.38 2.43
C ALA A 268 -24.03 -4.72 3.08
N ASN A 269 -23.56 -3.59 2.53
CA ASN A 269 -22.46 -2.83 3.14
C ASN A 269 -22.86 -2.19 4.47
N THR A 270 -24.11 -1.76 4.62
CA THR A 270 -24.63 -1.26 5.89
C THR A 270 -24.66 -2.35 6.95
N PHE A 271 -25.01 -3.59 6.56
CA PHE A 271 -24.91 -4.76 7.42
C PHE A 271 -23.46 -5.05 7.83
N LEU A 272 -22.51 -5.02 6.88
CA LEU A 272 -21.09 -5.24 7.17
C LEU A 272 -20.56 -4.29 8.25
N LYS A 273 -20.98 -3.03 8.26
CA LYS A 273 -20.60 -2.04 9.30
C LYS A 273 -21.08 -2.40 10.70
N GLN A 274 -22.03 -3.32 10.84
CA GLN A 274 -22.51 -3.81 12.14
C GLN A 274 -21.68 -5.00 12.65
N LEU A 275 -20.83 -5.60 11.81
CA LEU A 275 -19.97 -6.72 12.17
C LEU A 275 -18.62 -6.22 12.70
N GLY A 276 -17.98 -7.04 13.54
CA GLY A 276 -16.60 -6.80 13.97
C GLY A 276 -15.57 -7.22 12.92
N ASP A 277 -14.30 -7.09 13.27
CA ASP A 277 -13.21 -7.66 12.46
C ASP A 277 -13.32 -9.19 12.36
N THR A 278 -12.70 -9.73 11.31
CA THR A 278 -12.54 -11.18 11.16
C THR A 278 -11.78 -11.77 12.35
N PRO A 279 -12.36 -12.73 13.09
CA PRO A 279 -11.67 -13.40 14.20
C PRO A 279 -10.35 -14.08 13.78
N GLN A 280 -9.35 -14.05 14.67
CA GLN A 280 -8.02 -14.63 14.45
C GLN A 280 -8.06 -16.10 13.97
N LYS A 281 -9.04 -16.89 14.42
CA LYS A 281 -9.22 -18.29 13.99
C LYS A 281 -9.43 -18.44 12.48
N TYR A 282 -9.89 -17.42 11.77
CA TYR A 282 -10.16 -17.43 10.33
C TYR A 282 -9.03 -16.84 9.46
N LEU A 283 -7.98 -16.31 10.07
CA LEU A 283 -6.83 -15.71 9.35
C LEU A 283 -5.73 -16.74 9.00
N GLY A 284 -5.99 -18.03 9.21
CA GLY A 284 -5.02 -19.10 8.91
C GLY A 284 -3.78 -18.99 9.79
N ILE A 285 -2.59 -18.94 9.16
CA ILE A 285 -1.30 -18.79 9.85
C ILE A 285 -0.90 -17.32 10.06
N PHE A 286 -1.67 -16.36 9.54
CA PHE A 286 -1.40 -14.94 9.72
C PHE A 286 -1.79 -14.53 11.14
N ASN A 287 -0.83 -14.04 11.93
CA ASN A 287 -1.09 -13.49 13.26
C ASN A 287 -1.21 -11.97 13.18
N SER A 288 -2.40 -11.44 13.49
CA SER A 288 -2.66 -10.00 13.47
C SER A 288 -1.90 -9.21 14.55
N GLN A 289 -1.42 -9.87 15.62
CA GLN A 289 -0.65 -9.24 16.69
C GLN A 289 0.85 -9.17 16.40
N SER A 290 1.34 -9.99 15.46
CA SER A 290 2.76 -10.08 15.11
C SER A 290 2.93 -10.28 13.59
N PRO A 291 2.42 -9.36 12.75
CA PRO A 291 2.39 -9.54 11.30
C PRO A 291 3.78 -9.65 10.65
N GLN A 292 4.82 -9.07 11.26
CA GLN A 292 6.21 -9.14 10.79
C GLN A 292 6.77 -10.57 10.73
N GLU A 293 6.26 -11.47 11.59
CA GLU A 293 6.64 -12.89 11.64
C GLU A 293 5.91 -13.74 10.59
N ALA A 294 4.88 -13.18 9.95
CA ALA A 294 4.07 -13.93 9.01
C ALA A 294 4.85 -14.24 7.73
N LYS A 295 4.62 -15.45 7.20
CA LYS A 295 5.13 -15.82 5.88
C LYS A 295 4.48 -14.93 4.82
N ALA A 296 5.26 -14.57 3.80
CA ALA A 296 4.84 -13.68 2.71
C ALA A 296 3.45 -14.02 2.12
N ALA A 297 3.18 -15.30 1.85
CA ALA A 297 1.91 -15.75 1.27
C ALA A 297 0.68 -15.57 2.19
N ALA A 298 0.88 -15.49 3.51
CA ALA A 298 -0.19 -15.32 4.48
C ALA A 298 -0.55 -13.85 4.71
N LEU A 299 0.33 -12.92 4.34
CA LEU A 299 0.14 -11.50 4.61
C LEU A 299 -1.14 -10.95 4.00
N LYS A 300 -1.61 -11.46 2.86
CA LYS A 300 -2.87 -11.01 2.24
C LYS A 300 -4.11 -11.14 3.12
N PHE A 301 -4.09 -11.99 4.14
CA PHE A 301 -5.22 -12.15 5.06
C PHE A 301 -5.43 -10.95 5.99
N HIS A 302 -4.48 -10.01 6.12
CA HIS A 302 -4.74 -8.75 6.83
C HIS A 302 -5.90 -7.94 6.21
N LEU A 303 -6.15 -8.09 4.90
CA LEU A 303 -7.26 -7.46 4.19
C LEU A 303 -8.63 -8.01 4.56
N MET A 304 -8.70 -9.09 5.37
CA MET A 304 -9.95 -9.59 5.94
C MET A 304 -10.39 -8.83 7.20
N MET A 305 -9.52 -7.99 7.76
CA MET A 305 -9.83 -7.17 8.93
C MET A 305 -10.33 -5.81 8.45
N GLN A 306 -11.58 -5.48 8.71
CA GLN A 306 -12.20 -4.21 8.27
C GLN A 306 -11.48 -2.99 8.87
N SER A 307 -11.03 -3.08 10.13
CA SER A 307 -10.22 -2.03 10.75
C SER A 307 -8.93 -1.73 10.00
N LYS A 308 -8.37 -2.73 9.29
CA LYS A 308 -7.13 -2.61 8.51
C LYS A 308 -7.40 -2.29 7.06
N TYR A 309 -8.42 -2.90 6.47
CA TYR A 309 -8.87 -2.67 5.10
C TYR A 309 -9.22 -1.19 4.86
N ASN A 310 -9.80 -0.53 5.86
CA ASN A 310 -10.20 0.87 5.82
C ASN A 310 -9.05 1.86 6.10
N ALA A 311 -7.79 1.40 6.18
CA ALA A 311 -6.63 2.28 6.25
C ALA A 311 -6.40 3.09 4.95
N PHE A 312 -7.13 2.77 3.88
CA PHE A 312 -7.23 3.55 2.66
C PHE A 312 -8.71 3.54 2.26
N LEU A 313 -9.31 4.68 1.98
CA LEU A 313 -10.75 4.81 1.73
C LEU A 313 -10.98 5.49 0.40
N SER A 314 -10.96 4.72 -0.68
CA SER A 314 -11.16 5.22 -2.04
C SER A 314 -12.46 6.02 -2.20
N GLY A 315 -12.69 6.56 -3.39
CA GLY A 315 -13.82 7.45 -3.72
C GLY A 315 -13.37 8.66 -4.52
N ASP A 316 -12.05 8.81 -4.64
CA ASP A 316 -11.34 9.77 -5.47
C ASP A 316 -11.59 9.63 -6.98
N GLY A 317 -10.98 10.55 -7.74
CA GLY A 317 -11.07 10.68 -9.19
C GLY A 317 -10.03 9.89 -10.00
N ALA A 318 -9.26 8.95 -9.42
CA ALA A 318 -8.32 8.16 -10.21
C ALA A 318 -9.02 7.34 -11.30
N CYS A 319 -8.31 6.98 -12.37
CA CYS A 319 -8.82 6.12 -13.44
C CYS A 319 -9.33 4.77 -12.89
N ALA A 320 -10.30 4.19 -13.58
CA ALA A 320 -10.73 2.81 -13.29
C ALA A 320 -9.54 1.86 -13.50
N GLY A 321 -9.24 1.04 -12.49
CA GLY A 321 -8.14 0.08 -12.59
C GLY A 321 -6.74 0.64 -12.31
N CYS A 322 -6.63 1.90 -11.84
CA CYS A 322 -5.35 2.58 -11.60
C CYS A 322 -4.34 1.71 -10.82
N GLY A 323 -3.17 1.44 -11.44
CA GLY A 323 -2.14 0.59 -10.84
C GLY A 323 -1.50 1.18 -9.57
N GLU A 324 -1.43 2.50 -9.45
CA GLU A 324 -0.84 3.19 -8.29
C GLU A 324 -1.56 2.84 -6.98
N LYS A 325 -2.89 2.77 -7.06
CA LYS A 325 -3.74 2.68 -5.87
C LYS A 325 -3.68 1.32 -5.19
N SER A 326 -3.52 0.24 -5.95
CA SER A 326 -3.34 -1.08 -5.36
C SER A 326 -2.08 -1.12 -4.51
N VAL A 327 -0.99 -0.49 -4.96
CA VAL A 327 0.29 -0.40 -4.21
C VAL A 327 0.13 0.52 -2.99
N LEU A 328 -0.45 1.71 -3.15
CA LEU A 328 -0.70 2.63 -2.05
C LEU A 328 -1.58 2.02 -0.96
N ARG A 329 -2.63 1.30 -1.34
CA ARG A 329 -3.47 0.59 -0.37
C ARG A 329 -2.63 -0.40 0.43
N SER A 330 -1.80 -1.22 -0.23
CA SER A 330 -0.95 -2.20 0.47
C SER A 330 -0.02 -1.53 1.48
N VAL A 331 0.55 -0.37 1.14
CA VAL A 331 1.37 0.43 2.06
C VAL A 331 0.57 0.86 3.28
N SER A 332 -0.61 1.46 3.08
CA SER A 332 -1.45 1.95 4.18
C SER A 332 -1.98 0.82 5.06
N THR A 333 -2.51 -0.24 4.45
CA THR A 333 -3.13 -1.35 5.19
C THR A 333 -2.10 -2.17 5.96
N LEU A 334 -0.89 -2.39 5.41
CA LEU A 334 0.18 -3.08 6.14
C LEU A 334 0.79 -2.22 7.25
N THR A 335 0.94 -0.91 7.03
CA THR A 335 1.41 0.00 8.09
C THR A 335 0.44 -0.01 9.28
N GLU A 336 -0.87 0.09 9.03
CA GLU A 336 -1.92 -0.01 10.05
C GLU A 336 -2.01 -1.40 10.69
N THR A 337 -1.67 -2.45 9.95
CA THR A 337 -1.63 -3.83 10.46
C THR A 337 -0.47 -4.03 11.43
N LEU A 338 0.72 -3.53 11.10
CA LEU A 338 1.91 -3.63 11.94
C LEU A 338 1.82 -2.74 13.18
N MET A 339 1.53 -1.46 12.97
CA MET A 339 1.73 -0.45 14.01
C MET A 339 0.63 -0.45 15.07
N ARG A 340 -0.60 -0.88 14.75
CA ARG A 340 -1.69 -0.79 15.72
C ARG A 340 -1.52 -1.70 16.94
N PRO A 341 -1.16 -2.99 16.80
CA PRO A 341 -0.83 -3.83 17.95
C PRO A 341 0.31 -3.24 18.79
N ILE A 342 1.34 -2.69 18.14
CA ILE A 342 2.49 -2.05 18.81
C ILE A 342 2.01 -0.88 19.67
N PHE A 343 1.20 0.03 19.11
CA PHE A 343 0.65 1.18 19.83
C PHE A 343 -0.24 0.75 21.00
N HIS A 344 -1.09 -0.26 20.80
CA HIS A 344 -1.95 -0.77 21.87
C HIS A 344 -1.16 -1.42 23.01
N ALA A 345 -0.12 -2.21 22.69
CA ALA A 345 0.76 -2.82 23.69
C ALA A 345 1.53 -1.75 24.48
N LYS A 346 2.03 -0.71 23.79
CA LYS A 346 2.65 0.45 24.43
C LYS A 346 1.70 1.18 25.37
N ALA A 347 0.47 1.44 24.93
CA ALA A 347 -0.54 2.09 25.76
C ALA A 347 -0.87 1.30 27.04
N GLU A 348 -0.95 -0.03 26.96
CA GLU A 348 -1.17 -0.89 28.13
C GLU A 348 0.00 -0.79 29.10
N ARG A 349 1.23 -0.88 28.58
CA ARG A 349 2.46 -0.77 29.36
C ARG A 349 2.55 0.59 30.08
N MET A 350 2.25 1.68 29.38
CA MET A 350 2.25 3.03 29.94
C MET A 350 1.15 3.24 30.98
N SER A 351 -0.05 2.71 30.72
CA SER A 351 -1.17 2.79 31.68
C SER A 351 -0.83 2.07 32.98
N ALA A 352 -0.25 0.87 32.89
CA ALA A 352 0.18 0.10 34.05
C ALA A 352 1.26 0.82 34.86
N LYS A 353 2.29 1.36 34.18
CA LYS A 353 3.34 2.17 34.83
C LYS A 353 2.77 3.42 35.51
N ALA A 354 1.85 4.12 34.85
CA ALA A 354 1.20 5.30 35.40
C ALA A 354 0.35 4.97 36.66
N GLU A 355 -0.38 3.86 36.65
CA GLU A 355 -1.12 3.39 37.82
C GLU A 355 -0.18 3.07 38.99
N GLN A 356 0.89 2.31 38.74
CA GLN A 356 1.88 1.98 39.76
C GLN A 356 2.57 3.22 40.34
N LEU A 357 2.96 4.18 39.48
CA LEU A 357 3.57 5.44 39.90
C LEU A 357 2.64 6.30 40.75
N SER A 358 1.34 6.32 40.44
CA SER A 358 0.37 7.09 41.22
C SER A 358 0.24 6.60 42.67
N GLN A 359 0.61 5.34 42.92
CA GLN A 359 0.60 4.72 44.26
C GLN A 359 1.95 4.86 44.97
N THR A 360 3.06 4.66 44.26
CA THR A 360 4.40 4.46 44.86
C THR A 360 5.45 5.51 44.48
N GLY A 361 5.19 6.35 43.48
CA GLY A 361 6.16 7.28 42.92
C GLY A 361 6.63 8.35 43.90
N LEU A 362 5.71 8.90 44.70
CA LEU A 362 6.03 9.93 45.69
C LEU A 362 6.93 9.39 46.81
N GLU A 363 6.64 8.19 47.31
CA GLU A 363 7.47 7.52 48.31
C GLU A 363 8.88 7.29 47.77
N THR A 364 8.99 6.81 46.53
CA THR A 364 10.29 6.51 45.92
C THR A 364 11.12 7.78 45.68
N LEU A 365 10.50 8.88 45.23
CA LEU A 365 11.18 10.16 45.06
C LEU A 365 11.67 10.74 46.40
N ASN A 366 10.88 10.62 47.47
CA ASN A 366 11.29 11.03 48.82
C ASN A 366 12.43 10.16 49.37
N ASN A 367 12.41 8.87 49.07
CA ASN A 367 13.51 7.95 49.41
C ASN A 367 14.79 8.35 48.68
N LEU A 368 14.72 8.72 47.40
CA LEU A 368 15.88 9.25 46.66
C LEU A 368 16.41 10.53 47.32
N LYS A 369 15.54 11.49 47.64
CA LYS A 369 15.92 12.74 48.32
C LYS A 369 16.68 12.53 49.62
N THR A 370 16.33 11.48 50.37
CA THR A 370 16.98 11.14 51.65
C THR A 370 18.31 10.39 51.44
N LYS A 371 18.40 9.53 50.43
CA LYS A 371 19.58 8.69 50.17
C LYS A 371 20.64 9.38 49.32
N ASP A 372 20.24 10.17 48.34
CA ASP A 372 21.08 10.88 47.38
C ASP A 372 20.40 12.19 46.95
N GLU A 373 20.64 13.25 47.75
CA GLU A 373 20.02 14.56 47.54
C GLU A 373 20.42 15.20 46.20
N ASP A 374 21.64 14.93 45.73
CA ASP A 374 22.15 15.48 44.47
C ASP A 374 21.41 14.86 43.28
N SER A 375 21.28 13.53 43.25
CA SER A 375 20.48 12.85 42.23
C SER A 375 19.02 13.30 42.26
N TYR A 376 18.43 13.51 43.43
CA TYR A 376 17.08 14.07 43.55
C TYR A 376 16.97 15.46 42.92
N LYS A 377 17.91 16.39 43.20
CA LYS A 377 17.90 17.75 42.65
C LYS A 377 17.97 17.73 41.12
N ILE A 378 18.86 16.91 40.57
CA ILE A 378 19.06 16.82 39.12
C ILE A 378 17.88 16.13 38.44
N PHE A 379 17.31 15.09 39.04
CA PHE A 379 16.12 14.42 38.52
C PHE A 379 14.88 15.34 38.55
N LYS A 380 14.70 16.11 39.64
CA LYS A 380 13.66 17.15 39.73
C LYS A 380 13.82 18.21 38.63
N LYS A 381 15.04 18.72 38.42
CA LYS A 381 15.38 19.64 37.32
C LYS A 381 15.02 19.03 35.96
N SER A 382 15.27 17.73 35.78
CA SER A 382 14.95 17.00 34.55
C SER A 382 13.46 16.91 34.27
N ILE A 383 12.63 16.56 35.26
CA ILE A 383 11.16 16.54 35.11
C ILE A 383 10.64 17.95 34.78
N LEU A 384 11.10 18.96 35.52
CA LEU A 384 10.63 20.34 35.33
C LEU A 384 10.97 20.87 33.94
N HIS A 385 12.19 20.65 33.47
CA HIS A 385 12.61 21.02 32.12
C HIS A 385 11.82 20.21 31.08
N LEU A 386 11.95 18.88 31.08
CA LEU A 386 11.57 18.04 29.94
C LEU A 386 10.07 17.76 29.84
N LEU A 387 9.36 17.74 30.98
CA LEU A 387 7.93 17.36 31.02
C LEU A 387 7.01 18.53 31.35
N MET A 388 7.46 19.47 32.17
CA MET A 388 6.60 20.55 32.69
C MET A 388 6.83 21.91 32.02
N GLY A 389 7.75 21.99 31.05
CA GLY A 389 7.95 23.19 30.24
C GLY A 389 8.72 24.33 30.92
N TYR A 390 9.45 24.05 32.00
CA TYR A 390 10.34 25.03 32.66
C TYR A 390 11.75 25.09 32.04
N GLY A 391 11.93 24.49 30.85
CA GLY A 391 13.18 24.58 30.10
C GLY A 391 13.38 25.95 29.45
N GLY A 392 14.61 26.44 29.45
CA GLY A 392 15.02 27.69 28.79
C GLY A 392 15.96 27.48 27.60
N GLU A 393 16.39 28.59 26.98
CA GLU A 393 17.38 28.58 25.88
C GLU A 393 18.82 28.35 26.38
N SER A 394 19.09 28.62 27.66
CA SER A 394 20.37 28.36 28.33
C SER A 394 20.19 27.65 29.67
N SER A 395 21.30 27.20 30.28
CA SER A 395 21.29 26.64 31.63
C SER A 395 20.81 27.67 32.66
N GLU A 396 21.25 28.93 32.55
CA GLU A 396 20.83 30.02 33.44
C GLU A 396 19.33 30.31 33.29
N ASP A 397 18.82 30.37 32.06
CA ASP A 397 17.39 30.58 31.78
C ASP A 397 16.55 29.42 32.36
N THR A 398 17.00 28.18 32.14
CA THR A 398 16.35 26.99 32.73
C THR A 398 16.33 27.05 34.25
N GLU A 399 17.43 27.46 34.88
CA GLU A 399 17.49 27.63 36.34
C GLU A 399 16.51 28.71 36.82
N GLN A 400 16.43 29.86 36.15
CA GLN A 400 15.47 30.92 36.49
C GLN A 400 14.02 30.44 36.35
N ASN A 401 13.68 29.77 35.24
CA ASN A 401 12.34 29.26 35.00
C ASN A 401 11.94 28.23 36.06
N ILE A 402 12.85 27.34 36.44
CA ILE A 402 12.61 26.33 37.49
C ILE A 402 12.29 26.98 38.85
N LEU A 403 12.85 28.15 39.17
CA LEU A 403 12.53 28.87 40.41
C LEU A 403 11.06 29.36 40.45
N GLU A 404 10.41 29.49 39.30
CA GLU A 404 8.98 29.87 39.23
C GLU A 404 8.04 28.71 39.59
N PHE A 405 8.54 27.48 39.66
CA PHE A 405 7.74 26.31 40.02
C PHE A 405 7.31 26.35 41.50
N LYS A 406 6.01 26.63 41.74
CA LYS A 406 5.39 26.69 43.07
C LYS A 406 4.77 25.36 43.53
N GLY A 407 5.20 24.23 42.97
CA GLY A 407 4.66 22.90 43.26
C GLY A 407 5.49 22.09 44.25
N ASP A 408 4.89 21.02 44.79
CA ASP A 408 5.56 20.03 45.63
C ASP A 408 6.02 18.82 44.79
N ASP A 409 6.71 17.87 45.44
CA ASP A 409 7.20 16.65 44.80
C ASP A 409 6.05 15.77 44.28
N LYS A 410 4.85 15.87 44.88
CA LYS A 410 3.66 15.20 44.38
C LYS A 410 3.27 15.70 42.99
N LYS A 411 3.32 17.02 42.75
CA LYS A 411 3.06 17.56 41.40
C LYS A 411 4.04 17.08 40.33
N LEU A 412 5.29 16.76 40.68
CA LEU A 412 6.26 16.17 39.75
C LEU A 412 5.82 14.77 39.31
N ILE A 413 5.40 13.94 40.27
CA ILE A 413 4.89 12.59 40.01
C ILE A 413 3.57 12.66 39.25
N ASP A 414 2.64 13.53 39.66
CA ASP A 414 1.36 13.72 38.98
C ASP A 414 1.57 14.15 37.52
N ALA A 415 2.54 15.04 37.24
CA ALA A 415 2.89 15.43 35.88
C ALA A 415 3.35 14.23 35.05
N LEU A 416 4.26 13.41 35.58
CA LEU A 416 4.73 12.20 34.89
C LEU A 416 3.58 11.20 34.63
N VAL A 417 2.72 10.97 35.63
CA VAL A 417 1.54 10.11 35.52
C VAL A 417 0.57 10.62 34.45
N ILE A 418 0.34 11.93 34.40
CA ILE A 418 -0.52 12.57 33.39
C ILE A 418 0.06 12.37 31.99
N VAL A 419 1.36 12.58 31.79
CA VAL A 419 2.02 12.39 30.50
C VAL A 419 1.88 10.94 30.02
N LEU A 420 2.16 9.95 30.88
CA LEU A 420 2.00 8.53 30.54
C LEU A 420 0.56 8.15 30.21
N LYS A 421 -0.42 8.67 30.98
CA LYS A 421 -1.85 8.42 30.71
C LYS A 421 -2.30 9.09 29.42
N GLN A 422 -1.80 10.29 29.12
CA GLN A 422 -2.11 10.99 27.88
C GLN A 422 -1.56 10.20 26.69
N ASP A 423 -0.30 9.77 26.72
CA ASP A 423 0.31 9.00 25.63
C ASP A 423 -0.41 7.66 25.41
N ALA A 424 -0.77 6.97 26.50
CA ALA A 424 -1.59 5.76 26.43
C ALA A 424 -2.98 6.01 25.82
N SER A 425 -3.63 7.12 26.20
CA SER A 425 -4.93 7.52 25.65
C SER A 425 -4.81 7.90 24.17
N ASP A 426 -3.76 8.62 23.76
CA ASP A 426 -3.53 8.99 22.37
C ASP A 426 -3.35 7.73 21.50
N HIS A 427 -2.68 6.70 21.99
CA HIS A 427 -2.50 5.44 21.27
C HIS A 427 -3.77 4.57 21.14
N LYS A 428 -4.80 4.74 21.97
CA LYS A 428 -6.01 3.88 21.99
C LYS A 428 -7.34 4.59 21.78
N GLU A 429 -7.49 5.81 22.31
CA GLU A 429 -8.75 6.49 22.55
C GLU A 429 -8.74 7.96 22.10
N LEU A 430 -7.86 8.31 21.15
CA LEU A 430 -7.72 9.69 20.65
C LEU A 430 -9.08 10.30 20.30
N ARG A 431 -9.38 11.43 20.95
CA ARG A 431 -10.58 12.22 20.68
C ARG A 431 -10.30 13.17 19.53
N ALA A 432 -10.89 12.87 18.38
CA ALA A 432 -10.89 13.80 17.26
C ALA A 432 -11.86 14.96 17.52
N ILE A 433 -11.79 15.98 16.66
CA ILE A 433 -12.74 17.10 16.66
C ILE A 433 -14.19 16.59 16.49
N GLU A 434 -14.36 15.51 15.71
CA GLU A 434 -15.61 14.80 15.46
C GLU A 434 -15.53 13.36 16.01
N GLY A 435 -16.07 13.14 17.21
CA GLY A 435 -16.16 11.81 17.81
C GLY A 435 -14.81 11.25 18.30
N MET A 436 -14.79 9.94 18.54
CA MET A 436 -13.57 9.20 18.83
C MET A 436 -13.05 8.57 17.54
N ALA A 437 -11.75 8.68 17.30
CA ALA A 437 -11.11 7.88 16.27
C ALA A 437 -11.02 6.44 16.79
N PRO A 438 -11.69 5.46 16.17
CA PRO A 438 -11.58 4.08 16.61
C PRO A 438 -10.11 3.66 16.52
N ASN A 439 -9.56 3.21 17.65
CA ASN A 439 -8.19 2.72 17.82
C ASN A 439 -7.08 3.77 18.01
N GLY A 440 -7.40 5.04 18.29
CA GLY A 440 -6.40 6.05 18.68
C GLY A 440 -5.76 6.81 17.52
N MET A 441 -4.58 7.39 17.76
CA MET A 441 -3.89 8.28 16.83
C MET A 441 -3.48 7.59 15.53
N SER A 442 -3.19 8.39 14.51
CA SER A 442 -2.69 7.86 13.23
C SER A 442 -1.34 7.18 13.44
N VAL A 443 -1.18 5.98 12.87
CA VAL A 443 0.09 5.23 12.89
C VAL A 443 1.11 5.76 11.88
N MET A 444 0.65 6.59 10.94
CA MET A 444 1.46 7.09 9.85
C MET A 444 1.08 8.51 9.43
N ALA A 445 1.99 9.15 8.71
CA ALA A 445 1.71 10.34 7.92
C ALA A 445 2.33 10.17 6.53
N MET A 446 1.80 10.90 5.55
CA MET A 446 2.29 10.87 4.18
C MET A 446 2.63 12.26 3.65
N SER A 447 3.77 12.37 2.99
CA SER A 447 4.10 13.50 2.12
C SER A 447 4.11 13.04 0.68
N ALA A 448 3.80 13.94 -0.25
CA ALA A 448 3.68 13.58 -1.65
C ALA A 448 4.43 14.54 -2.58
N ASN A 449 5.13 13.97 -3.56
CA ASN A 449 5.55 14.68 -4.77
C ASN A 449 4.34 14.79 -5.71
N THR A 450 4.08 16.00 -6.21
CA THR A 450 2.95 16.27 -7.13
C THR A 450 2.92 15.29 -8.32
N GLY A 451 1.74 14.76 -8.65
CA GLY A 451 1.53 13.80 -9.73
C GLY A 451 0.12 13.23 -9.71
N CYS A 452 -0.12 12.09 -10.36
CA CYS A 452 -1.44 11.43 -10.31
C CYS A 452 -1.88 11.19 -8.85
N ASN A 453 -0.97 10.66 -8.03
CA ASN A 453 -1.18 10.45 -6.59
C ASN A 453 -1.73 11.67 -5.84
N THR A 454 -1.24 12.89 -6.15
CA THR A 454 -1.74 14.10 -5.50
C THR A 454 -3.06 14.56 -6.10
N VAL A 455 -3.28 14.34 -7.39
CA VAL A 455 -4.56 14.73 -8.03
C VAL A 455 -5.70 13.91 -7.46
N TYR A 456 -5.61 12.59 -7.42
CA TYR A 456 -6.66 11.80 -6.78
C TYR A 456 -6.60 11.82 -5.26
N GLY A 457 -5.45 12.12 -4.66
CA GLY A 457 -5.27 12.22 -3.20
C GLY A 457 -5.81 13.52 -2.57
N SER A 458 -5.88 14.61 -3.34
CA SER A 458 -6.14 15.95 -2.79
C SER A 458 -7.05 16.85 -3.63
N THR A 459 -7.91 16.27 -4.48
CA THR A 459 -8.97 17.03 -5.18
C THR A 459 -10.28 16.99 -4.38
N PRO A 460 -10.74 18.12 -3.80
CA PRO A 460 -12.01 18.17 -3.09
C PRO A 460 -13.20 17.72 -3.96
N PRO A 461 -14.21 17.06 -3.36
CA PRO A 461 -14.34 16.82 -1.93
C PRO A 461 -13.72 15.49 -1.49
N ASN A 462 -13.18 14.66 -2.39
CA ASN A 462 -12.84 13.26 -2.09
C ASN A 462 -11.34 13.10 -1.75
N ASN A 463 -11.05 12.66 -0.52
CA ASN A 463 -9.73 12.33 -0.03
C ASN A 463 -9.68 10.85 0.39
N PRO A 464 -8.78 10.02 -0.17
CA PRO A 464 -8.70 8.62 0.18
C PRO A 464 -7.89 8.31 1.45
N HIS A 465 -7.23 9.30 2.03
CA HIS A 465 -6.31 9.13 3.14
C HIS A 465 -7.01 9.41 4.49
N PRO A 466 -7.18 8.42 5.38
CA PRO A 466 -7.70 8.62 6.74
C PRO A 466 -6.65 9.17 7.72
N TYR A 467 -5.40 9.29 7.30
CA TYR A 467 -4.26 9.76 8.07
C TYR A 467 -3.76 11.12 7.55
N PRO A 468 -2.91 11.84 8.31
CA PRO A 468 -2.28 13.07 7.84
C PRO A 468 -1.57 12.85 6.50
N TRP A 469 -1.98 13.61 5.49
CA TRP A 469 -1.44 13.54 4.14
C TRP A 469 -1.19 14.97 3.64
N MET A 470 -0.03 15.21 3.02
CA MET A 470 0.33 16.54 2.54
C MET A 470 1.03 16.49 1.18
N ASN A 471 0.52 17.28 0.25
CA ASN A 471 1.25 17.66 -0.96
C ASN A 471 1.90 19.03 -0.74
N SER A 472 3.21 19.12 -0.93
CA SER A 472 3.92 20.40 -0.95
C SER A 472 4.11 20.85 -2.39
N LEU A 473 5.21 20.47 -3.04
CA LEU A 473 5.46 20.73 -4.46
C LEU A 473 5.89 19.45 -5.20
N PHE A 474 6.16 19.60 -6.49
CA PHE A 474 6.53 18.48 -7.35
C PHE A 474 7.88 17.86 -6.98
N GLN A 475 8.83 18.68 -6.51
CA GLN A 475 10.22 18.30 -6.30
C GLN A 475 10.59 17.88 -4.86
N ASP A 476 9.80 18.27 -3.84
CA ASP A 476 10.24 18.27 -2.44
C ASP A 476 9.46 17.35 -1.49
N GLY A 477 8.54 16.53 -2.01
CA GLY A 477 7.76 15.57 -1.20
C GLY A 477 8.62 14.69 -0.28
N ALA A 478 9.77 14.20 -0.77
CA ALA A 478 10.73 13.44 0.04
C ALA A 478 11.39 14.27 1.17
N THR A 479 11.73 15.54 0.92
CA THR A 479 12.29 16.44 1.94
C THR A 479 11.26 16.72 3.03
N ILE A 480 10.02 16.96 2.64
CA ILE A 480 8.90 17.16 3.58
C ILE A 480 8.67 15.90 4.44
N GLY A 481 8.71 14.71 3.83
CA GLY A 481 8.60 13.45 4.57
C GLY A 481 9.72 13.30 5.58
N TRP A 482 10.96 13.63 5.20
CA TRP A 482 12.07 13.65 6.15
C TRP A 482 11.83 14.64 7.31
N LEU A 483 11.29 15.83 7.07
CA LEU A 483 10.94 16.79 8.14
C LEU A 483 9.85 16.26 9.08
N PHE A 484 8.86 15.53 8.58
CA PHE A 484 7.90 14.81 9.43
C PHE A 484 8.62 13.77 10.29
N GLY A 485 9.56 13.02 9.71
CA GLY A 485 10.38 12.04 10.42
C GLY A 485 11.13 12.65 11.60
N GLU A 486 11.86 13.75 11.37
CA GLU A 486 12.57 14.49 12.44
C GLU A 486 11.63 14.99 13.53
N SER A 487 10.46 15.52 13.13
CA SER A 487 9.44 15.98 14.08
C SER A 487 8.94 14.83 14.95
N PHE A 488 8.65 13.66 14.35
CA PHE A 488 8.18 12.49 15.07
C PHE A 488 9.24 11.93 16.00
N ILE A 489 10.51 11.88 15.59
CA ILE A 489 11.62 11.46 16.47
C ILE A 489 11.68 12.36 17.70
N LYS A 490 11.62 13.69 17.50
CA LYS A 490 11.67 14.66 18.61
C LYS A 490 10.46 14.54 19.54
N ASP A 491 9.26 14.43 18.97
CA ASP A 491 8.02 14.35 19.75
C ASP A 491 7.93 13.03 20.52
N HIS A 492 8.23 11.91 19.87
CA HIS A 492 8.28 10.58 20.49
C HIS A 492 9.32 10.49 21.60
N SER A 493 10.51 11.08 21.40
CA SER A 493 11.53 11.19 22.45
C SER A 493 10.95 11.84 23.70
N ARG A 494 10.31 13.00 23.55
CA ARG A 494 9.86 13.85 24.67
C ARG A 494 8.58 13.36 25.33
N ARG A 495 7.62 12.84 24.56
CA ARG A 495 6.29 12.46 25.06
C ARG A 495 6.17 11.00 25.45
N SER A 496 7.03 10.15 24.89
CA SER A 496 6.86 8.71 24.96
C SER A 496 8.06 8.04 25.63
N VAL A 497 9.26 8.18 25.04
CA VAL A 497 10.48 7.48 25.49
C VAL A 497 11.02 8.00 26.82
N ILE A 498 11.29 9.30 26.92
CA ILE A 498 11.88 9.91 28.13
C ILE A 498 10.96 9.75 29.35
N PRO A 499 9.65 10.04 29.27
CA PRO A 499 8.74 9.82 30.39
C PRO A 499 8.70 8.36 30.83
N GLU A 500 8.68 7.42 29.88
CA GLU A 500 8.69 5.99 30.19
C GLU A 500 9.98 5.57 30.90
N ARG A 501 11.15 6.05 30.46
CA ARG A 501 12.43 5.78 31.13
C ARG A 501 12.49 6.41 32.52
N PHE A 502 11.97 7.62 32.71
CA PHE A 502 11.87 8.24 34.04
C PHE A 502 10.93 7.47 34.97
N ALA A 503 9.85 6.91 34.43
CA ALA A 503 8.98 6.01 35.16
C ALA A 503 9.74 4.75 35.59
N ASP A 504 10.52 4.15 34.71
CA ASP A 504 11.31 2.97 35.03
C ASP A 504 12.37 3.26 36.11
N MET A 505 13.00 4.43 36.10
CA MET A 505 13.95 4.82 37.16
C MET A 505 13.27 4.92 38.53
N LEU A 506 12.09 5.53 38.59
CA LEU A 506 11.29 5.63 39.81
C LEU A 506 10.80 4.25 40.28
N LEU A 507 10.24 3.45 39.39
CA LEU A 507 9.68 2.13 39.74
C LEU A 507 10.77 1.13 40.16
N ASN A 508 11.99 1.27 39.63
CA ASN A 508 13.14 0.43 40.00
C ASN A 508 14.00 1.03 41.12
N GLY A 509 13.63 2.19 41.67
CA GLY A 509 14.29 2.79 42.84
C GLY A 509 15.70 3.33 42.61
N PHE A 510 16.03 3.79 41.39
CA PHE A 510 17.34 4.35 41.00
C PHE A 510 18.53 3.42 41.32
N SER A 511 18.75 2.41 40.46
CA SER A 511 19.88 1.48 40.59
C SER A 511 21.26 2.16 40.47
N ASN A 512 21.34 3.29 39.79
CA ASN A 512 22.54 4.11 39.61
C ASN A 512 22.26 5.56 40.02
N LYS A 513 23.32 6.31 40.35
CA LYS A 513 23.23 7.76 40.57
C LYS A 513 22.77 8.47 39.30
N PHE A 514 21.88 9.43 39.46
CA PHE A 514 21.47 10.35 38.40
C PHE A 514 22.31 11.62 38.49
N THR A 515 22.99 11.98 37.40
CA THR A 515 24.06 12.98 37.35
C THR A 515 23.76 14.10 36.36
N GLU A 516 24.55 15.18 36.36
CA GLU A 516 24.40 16.25 35.36
C GLU A 516 24.70 15.75 33.93
N ASP A 517 25.52 14.70 33.77
CA ASP A 517 25.73 14.05 32.47
C ASP A 517 24.44 13.37 31.99
N ASP A 518 23.67 12.74 32.89
CA ASP A 518 22.37 12.17 32.55
C ASP A 518 21.36 13.27 32.15
N TYR A 519 21.33 14.38 32.90
CA TYR A 519 20.50 15.54 32.53
C TYR A 519 20.87 16.09 31.15
N PHE A 520 22.16 16.28 30.88
CA PHE A 520 22.65 16.72 29.57
C PHE A 520 22.28 15.72 28.47
N PHE A 521 22.43 14.42 28.74
CA PHE A 521 22.05 13.35 27.83
C PHE A 521 20.56 13.38 27.48
N TYR A 522 19.66 13.48 28.47
CA TYR A 522 18.22 13.49 28.22
C TYR A 522 17.71 14.78 27.57
N THR A 523 18.38 15.91 27.79
CA THR A 523 18.05 17.18 27.11
C THR A 523 18.48 17.22 25.64
N HIS A 524 19.48 16.39 25.27
CA HIS A 524 19.98 16.23 23.90
C HIS A 524 19.65 14.85 23.31
N PHE A 525 18.64 14.18 23.86
CA PHE A 525 18.25 12.84 23.47
C PHE A 525 17.83 12.79 21.99
N SER A 526 18.27 11.75 21.29
CA SER A 526 17.95 11.52 19.88
C SER A 526 17.74 10.03 19.61
N ASP A 527 17.28 9.73 18.41
CA ASP A 527 17.05 8.36 17.92
C ASP A 527 18.30 7.46 18.03
N ILE A 528 19.51 8.02 18.01
CA ILE A 528 20.77 7.28 18.18
C ILE A 528 20.76 6.44 19.47
N TYR A 529 20.10 6.94 20.52
CA TYR A 529 20.05 6.31 21.83
C TYR A 529 18.75 5.54 22.12
N MET A 530 17.85 5.48 21.12
CA MET A 530 16.63 4.69 21.21
C MET A 530 16.91 3.21 20.96
N THR A 531 16.27 2.36 21.75
CA THR A 531 16.27 0.90 21.56
C THR A 531 15.57 0.52 20.25
N GLU A 532 15.67 -0.74 19.84
CA GLU A 532 14.94 -1.25 18.66
C GLU A 532 13.43 -1.11 18.84
N ASP A 533 12.89 -1.45 20.02
CA ASP A 533 11.47 -1.30 20.33
C ASP A 533 11.03 0.17 20.29
N GLU A 534 11.80 1.09 20.86
CA GLU A 534 11.49 2.53 20.83
C GLU A 534 11.51 3.09 19.40
N ILE A 535 12.39 2.60 18.52
CA ILE A 535 12.35 2.96 17.09
C ILE A 535 11.13 2.34 16.39
N LEU A 536 10.82 1.09 16.70
CA LEU A 536 9.69 0.39 16.10
C LEU A 536 8.36 1.06 16.49
N GLU A 537 8.26 1.60 17.70
CA GLU A 537 7.12 2.36 18.24
C GLU A 537 6.96 3.77 17.65
N LEU A 538 7.90 4.28 16.84
CA LEU A 538 7.73 5.56 16.15
C LEU A 538 6.60 5.48 15.10
N PRO A 539 5.75 6.51 14.99
CA PRO A 539 4.87 6.66 13.82
C PRO A 539 5.69 6.66 12.52
N LYS A 540 5.12 6.08 11.46
CA LYS A 540 5.83 5.85 10.19
C LYS A 540 5.51 6.94 9.17
N VAL A 541 6.53 7.45 8.47
CA VAL A 541 6.36 8.49 7.46
C VAL A 541 6.58 7.92 6.08
N TRP A 542 5.59 8.05 5.20
CA TRP A 542 5.74 7.70 3.80
C TRP A 542 5.87 8.95 2.93
N ALA A 543 7.00 9.11 2.24
CA ALA A 543 7.08 10.00 1.10
C ALA A 543 6.67 9.23 -0.16
N ILE A 544 5.64 9.67 -0.86
CA ILE A 544 5.10 9.01 -2.05
C ILE A 544 5.23 9.89 -3.30
N GLY A 545 5.39 9.29 -4.48
CA GLY A 545 5.52 10.07 -5.71
C GLY A 545 5.57 9.22 -6.96
N GLY A 546 5.22 9.82 -8.09
CA GLY A 546 5.41 9.19 -9.40
C GLY A 546 6.88 9.22 -9.84
N ASP A 547 7.18 8.51 -10.92
CA ASP A 547 8.53 8.44 -11.48
C ASP A 547 9.12 9.80 -11.88
N GLY A 548 8.31 10.75 -12.35
CA GLY A 548 8.79 12.11 -12.62
C GLY A 548 9.16 12.93 -11.39
N GLY A 549 8.37 12.79 -10.32
CA GLY A 549 8.61 13.51 -9.07
C GLY A 549 9.85 13.00 -8.35
N MET A 550 10.06 11.68 -8.36
CA MET A 550 11.12 11.03 -7.58
C MET A 550 12.33 10.59 -8.39
N GLY A 551 12.14 10.25 -9.66
CA GLY A 551 13.19 9.81 -10.58
C GLY A 551 13.89 10.96 -11.30
N ASP A 552 13.22 12.10 -11.47
CA ASP A 552 13.71 13.22 -12.27
C ASP A 552 13.90 14.48 -11.38
N ILE A 553 12.89 15.36 -11.30
CA ILE A 553 13.01 16.70 -10.69
C ILE A 553 13.34 16.65 -9.19
N GLY A 554 12.79 15.68 -8.46
CA GLY A 554 13.02 15.50 -7.02
C GLY A 554 14.08 14.46 -6.69
N PHE A 555 14.77 13.88 -7.67
CA PHE A 555 15.74 12.80 -7.43
C PHE A 555 16.84 13.18 -6.46
N GLN A 556 17.34 14.43 -6.53
CA GLN A 556 18.34 14.94 -5.58
C GLN A 556 17.83 14.92 -4.13
N ASN A 557 16.55 15.22 -3.92
CA ASN A 557 15.93 15.24 -2.60
C ASN A 557 15.70 13.83 -2.07
N VAL A 558 15.23 12.92 -2.94
CA VAL A 558 15.11 11.49 -2.63
C VAL A 558 16.48 10.91 -2.28
N SER A 559 17.49 11.14 -3.12
CA SER A 559 18.88 10.70 -2.89
C SER A 559 19.41 11.20 -1.54
N LYS A 560 19.19 12.49 -1.22
CA LYS A 560 19.60 13.05 0.07
C LYS A 560 18.88 12.39 1.25
N ALA A 561 17.56 12.20 1.16
CA ALA A 561 16.76 11.56 2.22
C ALA A 561 17.18 10.11 2.46
N VAL A 562 17.36 9.33 1.39
CA VAL A 562 17.87 7.94 1.46
C VAL A 562 19.25 7.90 2.11
N LEU A 563 20.17 8.79 1.73
CA LEU A 563 21.51 8.86 2.31
C LEU A 563 21.51 9.26 3.79
N GLN A 564 20.54 10.07 4.25
CA GLN A 564 20.44 10.38 5.68
C GLN A 564 20.08 9.15 6.51
N ASN A 565 19.42 8.16 5.91
CA ASN A 565 19.11 6.86 6.49
C ASN A 565 18.46 6.98 7.89
N ARG A 566 17.59 7.98 8.07
CA ARG A 566 16.90 8.22 9.34
C ARG A 566 15.87 7.11 9.58
N PRO A 567 15.63 6.74 10.85
CA PRO A 567 14.55 5.83 11.19
C PRO A 567 13.21 6.40 10.76
N ASN A 568 12.18 5.57 10.73
CA ASN A 568 10.77 5.92 10.49
C ASN A 568 10.40 6.55 9.14
N VAL A 569 11.34 6.80 8.24
CA VAL A 569 11.07 7.35 6.90
C VAL A 569 11.11 6.24 5.84
N GLN A 570 9.98 6.07 5.16
CA GLN A 570 9.83 5.19 4.00
C GLN A 570 9.54 6.04 2.76
N ILE A 571 10.06 5.63 1.61
CA ILE A 571 9.88 6.33 0.33
C ILE A 571 9.31 5.35 -0.68
N LEU A 572 8.22 5.71 -1.34
CA LEU A 572 7.55 4.90 -2.36
C LEU A 572 7.46 5.64 -3.69
N MET A 573 8.17 5.13 -4.69
CA MET A 573 8.04 5.54 -6.08
C MET A 573 7.04 4.64 -6.82
N LEU A 574 5.95 5.26 -7.28
CA LEU A 574 4.93 4.68 -8.14
C LEU A 574 5.39 4.87 -9.59
N ASP A 575 6.10 3.88 -10.14
CA ASP A 575 6.77 3.98 -11.44
C ASP A 575 5.78 3.66 -12.57
N THR A 576 5.18 4.70 -13.15
CA THR A 576 4.36 4.59 -14.37
C THR A 576 5.19 4.68 -15.63
N GLN A 577 6.50 4.94 -15.53
CA GLN A 577 7.44 5.14 -16.64
C GLN A 577 7.06 6.30 -17.58
N VAL A 578 6.19 7.21 -17.17
CA VAL A 578 5.78 8.42 -17.89
C VAL A 578 5.24 9.44 -16.89
N TYR A 579 5.16 10.72 -17.27
CA TYR A 579 4.43 11.69 -16.47
C TYR A 579 2.93 11.54 -16.74
N SER A 580 2.31 10.59 -16.06
CA SER A 580 0.90 10.21 -16.28
C SER A 580 -0.05 11.40 -16.15
N ASN A 581 0.14 12.26 -15.15
CA ASN A 581 -0.77 13.37 -14.87
C ASN A 581 -0.78 14.46 -15.96
N THR A 582 0.34 14.66 -16.66
CA THR A 582 0.51 15.73 -17.64
C THR A 582 0.36 15.24 -19.08
N GLY A 583 -0.23 14.05 -19.27
CA GLY A 583 -0.54 13.49 -20.59
C GLY A 583 0.55 12.61 -21.21
N GLY A 584 1.32 11.88 -20.37
CA GLY A 584 2.23 10.84 -20.86
C GLY A 584 3.57 11.34 -21.38
N GLN A 585 4.09 12.43 -20.82
CA GLN A 585 5.43 12.95 -21.14
C GLN A 585 6.53 11.97 -20.70
N ASN A 586 7.68 12.03 -21.37
CA ASN A 586 8.83 11.21 -21.00
C ASN A 586 9.39 11.57 -19.63
N SER A 587 9.67 10.54 -18.83
CA SER A 587 10.51 10.60 -17.64
C SER A 587 11.86 9.93 -17.89
N ASP A 588 12.80 10.04 -16.95
CA ASP A 588 14.01 9.21 -16.99
C ASP A 588 13.69 7.73 -16.73
N SER A 589 12.50 7.42 -16.18
CA SER A 589 11.99 6.04 -16.06
C SER A 589 11.28 5.53 -17.30
N SER A 590 10.99 6.37 -18.31
CA SER A 590 10.51 5.86 -19.60
C SER A 590 11.54 4.94 -20.22
N VAL A 591 11.10 3.79 -20.72
CA VAL A 591 11.98 2.85 -21.42
C VAL A 591 12.34 3.36 -22.82
N MET A 592 13.40 2.82 -23.44
CA MET A 592 13.63 3.04 -24.88
C MET A 592 12.36 2.65 -25.64
N THR A 593 12.03 3.36 -26.72
CA THR A 593 10.79 3.17 -27.50
C THR A 593 9.47 3.51 -26.77
N GLY A 594 9.48 3.75 -25.45
CA GLY A 594 8.29 3.81 -24.60
C GLY A 594 7.83 5.21 -24.18
N GLY A 595 8.09 6.20 -25.03
CA GLY A 595 7.71 7.60 -24.82
C GLY A 595 6.62 8.05 -25.79
N PHE A 596 5.49 8.53 -25.29
CA PHE A 596 4.43 9.02 -26.16
C PHE A 596 4.60 10.50 -26.48
N ASP A 597 4.55 11.36 -25.47
CA ASP A 597 4.74 12.80 -25.67
C ASP A 597 6.24 13.18 -25.63
N MET A 598 6.64 14.20 -26.36
CA MET A 598 8.03 14.70 -26.57
C MET A 598 8.96 13.91 -27.51
N ASN A 599 8.86 12.58 -27.65
CA ASN A 599 9.77 11.79 -28.50
C ASN A 599 9.04 10.71 -29.33
N GLN A 600 8.07 11.12 -30.16
CA GLN A 600 7.36 10.18 -31.04
C GLN A 600 8.25 9.64 -32.15
N ALA A 601 8.17 8.32 -32.39
CA ALA A 601 8.78 7.71 -33.56
C ALA A 601 8.02 8.11 -34.84
N GLY A 602 8.74 8.36 -35.92
CA GLY A 602 8.19 8.77 -37.21
C GLY A 602 9.29 8.90 -38.25
N VAL A 603 8.98 9.53 -39.40
CA VAL A 603 9.95 9.68 -40.50
C VAL A 603 11.18 10.49 -40.08
N ALA A 604 11.02 11.46 -39.16
CA ALA A 604 12.08 12.37 -38.73
C ALA A 604 12.74 12.01 -37.39
N SER A 605 12.22 11.02 -36.65
CA SER A 605 12.69 10.66 -35.32
C SER A 605 12.53 9.16 -35.08
N GLU A 606 13.53 8.52 -34.49
CA GLU A 606 13.47 7.11 -34.09
C GLU A 606 12.87 6.93 -32.68
N GLY A 607 12.32 7.99 -32.08
CA GLY A 607 11.74 7.98 -30.74
C GLY A 607 12.76 8.15 -29.62
N LYS A 608 12.44 7.72 -28.39
CA LYS A 608 13.36 7.77 -27.25
C LYS A 608 14.51 6.77 -27.42
N LEU A 609 15.74 7.29 -27.48
CA LEU A 609 16.99 6.53 -27.67
C LEU A 609 17.82 6.36 -26.38
N THR A 610 17.49 7.08 -25.32
CA THR A 610 18.22 7.02 -24.05
C THR A 610 17.74 5.84 -23.21
N GLU A 611 18.68 5.22 -22.48
CA GLU A 611 18.39 4.11 -21.58
C GLU A 611 17.48 4.55 -20.42
N LYS A 612 16.73 3.60 -19.85
CA LYS A 612 15.96 3.83 -18.63
C LYS A 612 16.92 4.07 -17.46
N LYS A 613 16.68 5.10 -16.65
CA LYS A 613 17.34 5.27 -15.35
C LYS A 613 16.89 4.19 -14.38
N SER A 614 17.83 3.38 -13.90
CA SER A 614 17.60 2.42 -12.80
C SER A 614 17.62 3.14 -11.44
N VAL A 615 16.51 3.80 -11.08
CA VAL A 615 16.40 4.63 -9.86
C VAL A 615 16.69 3.82 -8.59
N ALA A 616 15.96 2.73 -8.32
CA ALA A 616 16.22 1.90 -7.13
C ALA A 616 17.66 1.37 -7.09
N GLU A 617 18.19 0.89 -8.22
CA GLU A 617 19.56 0.36 -8.25
C GLU A 617 20.63 1.41 -7.95
N SER A 618 20.36 2.69 -8.21
CA SER A 618 21.27 3.80 -7.89
C SER A 618 21.47 3.98 -6.38
N PHE A 619 20.50 3.54 -5.56
CA PHE A 619 20.63 3.55 -4.10
C PHE A 619 21.41 2.36 -3.54
N LEU A 620 21.73 1.36 -4.36
CA LEU A 620 22.60 0.26 -3.95
C LEU A 620 24.07 0.71 -3.79
N GLY A 621 24.48 1.79 -4.47
CA GLY A 621 25.84 2.32 -4.42
C GLY A 621 25.87 3.79 -4.02
N GLY A 622 26.80 4.17 -3.13
CA GLY A 622 27.01 5.57 -2.75
C GLY A 622 25.99 6.18 -1.78
N HIS A 623 25.05 5.40 -1.26
CA HIS A 623 23.98 5.87 -0.35
C HIS A 623 24.04 5.26 1.07
N GLY A 624 25.15 4.64 1.44
CA GLY A 624 25.28 3.93 2.72
C GLY A 624 24.52 2.61 2.71
N SER A 625 23.72 2.36 3.75
CA SER A 625 22.99 1.10 3.94
C SER A 625 21.46 1.32 4.03
N PRO A 626 20.78 1.84 3.00
CA PRO A 626 19.32 1.90 3.01
C PRO A 626 18.72 0.51 2.73
N PHE A 627 17.50 0.27 3.18
CA PHE A 627 16.70 -0.85 2.65
C PHE A 627 16.15 -0.45 1.28
N VAL A 628 16.32 -1.28 0.25
CA VAL A 628 15.89 -0.94 -1.13
C VAL A 628 15.14 -2.11 -1.74
N ALA A 629 13.89 -1.88 -2.18
CA ALA A 629 13.09 -2.90 -2.82
C ALA A 629 12.48 -2.39 -4.13
N GLN A 630 12.78 -3.09 -5.24
CA GLN A 630 12.07 -2.96 -6.51
C GLN A 630 11.13 -4.16 -6.64
N VAL A 631 9.83 -3.94 -6.53
CA VAL A 631 8.83 -4.99 -6.28
C VAL A 631 7.58 -4.80 -7.15
N SER A 632 6.79 -5.86 -7.33
CA SER A 632 5.62 -5.85 -8.21
C SER A 632 4.35 -6.31 -7.50
N MET A 633 3.22 -5.64 -7.81
CA MET A 633 1.89 -6.08 -7.35
C MET A 633 1.51 -7.47 -7.88
N ALA A 634 2.07 -7.88 -9.04
CA ALA A 634 1.91 -9.24 -9.56
C ALA A 634 2.53 -10.32 -8.64
N ASN A 635 3.45 -9.92 -7.74
CA ASN A 635 4.02 -10.74 -6.69
C ASN A 635 3.69 -10.12 -5.32
N SER A 636 2.39 -10.01 -5.03
CA SER A 636 1.87 -9.37 -3.82
C SER A 636 2.50 -9.93 -2.53
N ALA A 637 2.84 -11.22 -2.48
CA ALA A 637 3.54 -11.82 -1.35
C ALA A 637 4.90 -11.15 -1.08
N THR A 638 5.73 -10.97 -2.13
CA THR A 638 7.04 -10.34 -2.00
C THR A 638 6.92 -8.85 -1.75
N LEU A 639 5.97 -8.17 -2.41
CA LEU A 639 5.64 -6.77 -2.15
C LEU A 639 5.28 -6.55 -0.67
N TYR A 640 4.36 -7.36 -0.13
CA TYR A 640 3.87 -7.20 1.25
C TYR A 640 4.97 -7.50 2.27
N LYS A 641 5.76 -8.54 2.02
CA LYS A 641 6.88 -8.88 2.90
C LYS A 641 7.95 -7.79 2.88
N SER A 642 8.27 -7.24 1.71
CA SER A 642 9.24 -6.15 1.59
C SER A 642 8.77 -4.88 2.31
N ILE A 643 7.47 -4.53 2.19
CA ILE A 643 6.88 -3.39 2.91
C ILE A 643 7.03 -3.59 4.43
N LEU A 644 6.66 -4.76 4.95
CA LEU A 644 6.81 -5.05 6.38
C LEU A 644 8.26 -5.05 6.84
N ASP A 645 9.16 -5.67 6.09
CA ASP A 645 10.58 -5.71 6.44
C ASP A 645 11.18 -4.30 6.45
N GLY A 646 10.84 -3.45 5.47
CA GLY A 646 11.27 -2.05 5.47
C GLY A 646 10.56 -1.15 6.50
N LEU A 647 9.38 -1.52 6.99
CA LEU A 647 8.74 -0.86 8.15
C LEU A 647 9.42 -1.22 9.48
N CYS A 648 9.95 -2.45 9.59
CA CYS A 648 10.73 -2.92 10.73
C CYS A 648 12.20 -2.48 10.66
N TYR A 649 12.69 -2.14 9.48
CA TYR A 649 14.06 -1.67 9.30
C TYR A 649 14.32 -0.38 10.08
N ARG A 650 15.44 -0.32 10.81
CA ARG A 650 15.82 0.84 11.62
C ARG A 650 16.11 2.09 10.78
N GLY A 651 16.58 1.95 9.55
CA GLY A 651 16.93 3.09 8.69
C GLY A 651 15.82 3.51 7.73
N THR A 652 16.21 4.20 6.66
CA THR A 652 15.30 4.59 5.58
C THR A 652 15.08 3.42 4.62
N ALA A 653 13.82 3.20 4.23
CA ALA A 653 13.45 2.19 3.25
C ALA A 653 12.94 2.85 1.95
N PHE A 654 13.51 2.49 0.81
CA PHE A 654 13.06 2.92 -0.51
C PHE A 654 12.38 1.77 -1.26
N PHE A 655 11.20 2.06 -1.82
CA PHE A 655 10.39 1.14 -2.59
C PHE A 655 10.12 1.71 -3.98
N GLN A 656 10.30 0.90 -5.01
CA GLN A 656 9.88 1.21 -6.38
C GLN A 656 8.96 0.10 -6.87
N ALA A 657 7.76 0.47 -7.30
CA ALA A 657 6.80 -0.48 -7.86
C ALA A 657 6.30 0.02 -9.22
N PHE A 658 6.27 -0.86 -10.21
CA PHE A 658 5.69 -0.54 -11.50
C PHE A 658 4.18 -0.47 -11.36
N THR A 659 3.61 0.61 -11.87
CA THR A 659 2.19 0.89 -11.78
C THR A 659 1.69 1.29 -13.16
N THR A 660 0.86 0.44 -13.75
CA THR A 660 0.30 0.68 -15.07
C THR A 660 -0.57 1.94 -15.09
N CYS A 661 -0.40 2.76 -16.13
CA CYS A 661 -1.27 3.88 -16.44
C CYS A 661 -2.13 3.51 -17.65
N GLN A 662 -3.41 3.22 -17.41
CA GLN A 662 -4.36 2.79 -18.45
C GLN A 662 -4.32 3.70 -19.70
N PRO A 663 -4.57 5.02 -19.59
CA PRO A 663 -4.61 5.89 -20.75
C PRO A 663 -3.26 6.03 -21.45
N GLU A 664 -2.18 6.23 -20.69
CA GLU A 664 -0.87 6.56 -21.28
C GLU A 664 -0.12 5.33 -21.82
N HIS A 665 -0.39 4.15 -21.28
CA HIS A 665 0.13 2.88 -21.82
C HIS A 665 -0.81 2.33 -22.92
N GLY A 666 -2.05 2.81 -22.96
CA GLY A 666 -3.09 2.37 -23.90
C GLY A 666 -3.47 0.91 -23.69
N VAL A 667 -3.81 0.56 -22.45
CA VAL A 667 -4.19 -0.80 -22.03
C VAL A 667 -5.58 -0.80 -21.39
N PRO A 668 -6.29 -1.95 -21.35
CA PRO A 668 -7.60 -2.05 -20.70
C PRO A 668 -7.57 -1.76 -19.19
N ASP A 669 -8.72 -1.36 -18.64
CA ASP A 669 -8.84 -0.98 -17.23
C ASP A 669 -8.42 -2.10 -16.25
N TYR A 670 -8.68 -3.36 -16.56
CA TYR A 670 -8.32 -4.49 -15.70
C TYR A 670 -6.82 -4.85 -15.71
N ALA A 671 -6.04 -4.33 -16.66
CA ALA A 671 -4.74 -4.89 -17.04
C ALA A 671 -3.58 -4.54 -16.09
N ALA A 672 -3.81 -3.82 -14.99
CA ALA A 672 -2.74 -3.32 -14.13
C ALA A 672 -1.82 -4.43 -13.60
N THR A 673 -2.39 -5.48 -13.00
CA THR A 673 -1.62 -6.61 -12.45
C THR A 673 -0.93 -7.43 -13.54
N GLU A 674 -1.62 -7.65 -14.66
CA GLU A 674 -1.07 -8.38 -15.82
C GLU A 674 0.15 -7.65 -16.40
N GLN A 675 0.06 -6.34 -16.59
CA GLN A 675 1.17 -5.54 -17.09
C GLN A 675 2.33 -5.50 -16.09
N ALA A 676 2.05 -5.40 -14.79
CA ALA A 676 3.08 -5.50 -13.76
C ALA A 676 3.81 -6.87 -13.77
N GLN A 677 3.12 -7.95 -14.14
CA GLN A 677 3.74 -9.25 -14.38
C GLN A 677 4.59 -9.24 -15.64
N LYS A 678 4.05 -8.76 -16.76
CA LYS A 678 4.75 -8.69 -18.06
C LYS A 678 6.03 -7.86 -17.96
N VAL A 679 6.02 -6.75 -17.22
CA VAL A 679 7.19 -5.88 -16.97
C VAL A 679 8.29 -6.60 -16.20
N ARG A 680 7.93 -7.39 -15.17
CA ARG A 680 8.90 -8.22 -14.43
C ARG A 680 9.48 -9.31 -15.33
N ASP A 681 8.60 -10.10 -15.96
CA ASP A 681 8.98 -11.31 -16.70
C ASP A 681 9.78 -10.97 -17.98
N SER A 682 9.55 -9.78 -18.56
CA SER A 682 10.31 -9.28 -19.72
C SER A 682 11.66 -8.65 -19.37
N ARG A 683 12.05 -8.55 -18.08
CA ARG A 683 13.25 -7.83 -17.62
C ARG A 683 13.20 -6.30 -17.83
N THR A 684 12.03 -5.73 -18.11
CA THR A 684 11.87 -4.29 -18.13
C THR A 684 12.16 -3.68 -16.76
N MET A 685 11.54 -4.24 -15.71
CA MET A 685 11.79 -3.86 -14.31
C MET A 685 11.79 -5.13 -13.45
N PRO A 686 12.92 -5.85 -13.37
CA PRO A 686 13.01 -7.10 -12.60
C PRO A 686 12.94 -6.83 -11.09
N GLU A 687 12.43 -7.78 -10.31
CA GLU A 687 12.32 -7.61 -8.85
C GLU A 687 13.67 -7.78 -8.15
N PHE A 688 13.96 -6.95 -7.16
CA PHE A 688 15.04 -7.21 -6.22
C PHE A 688 14.74 -6.60 -4.85
N VAL A 689 15.35 -7.17 -3.81
CA VAL A 689 15.29 -6.65 -2.44
C VAL A 689 16.70 -6.64 -1.88
N PHE A 690 17.17 -5.47 -1.46
CA PHE A 690 18.41 -5.25 -0.72
C PHE A 690 18.05 -4.98 0.73
N ASN A 691 18.38 -5.92 1.61
CA ASN A 691 18.28 -5.75 3.05
C ASN A 691 19.70 -5.80 3.66
N PRO A 692 20.26 -4.67 4.11
CA PRO A 692 21.61 -4.61 4.68
C PRO A 692 21.75 -5.36 6.01
N GLU A 693 20.67 -5.75 6.68
CA GLU A 693 20.71 -6.53 7.93
C GLU A 693 21.12 -8.00 7.69
N LEU A 694 21.02 -8.48 6.45
CA LEU A 694 21.32 -9.87 6.11
C LEU A 694 22.82 -10.14 5.88
N GLY A 695 23.62 -9.09 5.69
CA GLY A 695 25.07 -9.22 5.49
C GLY A 695 25.70 -7.96 4.87
N GLU A 696 27.04 -7.98 4.77
CA GLU A 696 27.81 -6.83 4.29
C GLU A 696 27.99 -6.84 2.76
N THR A 697 27.91 -8.02 2.14
CA THR A 697 28.09 -8.16 0.68
C THR A 697 26.76 -8.22 -0.06
N TYR A 698 26.74 -7.80 -1.32
CA TYR A 698 25.53 -7.95 -2.15
C TYR A 698 25.07 -9.40 -2.29
N ALA A 699 25.98 -10.39 -2.27
CA ALA A 699 25.58 -11.80 -2.35
C ALA A 699 24.76 -12.27 -1.13
N GLU A 700 24.96 -11.63 0.03
CA GLU A 700 24.23 -11.91 1.26
C GLU A 700 22.96 -11.04 1.37
N ALA A 701 23.09 -9.74 1.07
CA ALA A 701 22.07 -8.73 1.32
C ALA A 701 21.10 -8.47 0.15
N LEU A 702 21.49 -8.78 -1.09
CA LEU A 702 20.68 -8.52 -2.29
C LEU A 702 20.07 -9.82 -2.83
N SER A 703 18.74 -9.84 -2.94
CA SER A 703 17.96 -10.97 -3.44
C SER A 703 17.25 -10.61 -4.75
N ILE A 704 17.38 -11.48 -5.76
CA ILE A 704 16.64 -11.40 -7.04
C ILE A 704 15.65 -12.56 -7.22
N LYS A 705 15.30 -13.26 -6.13
CA LYS A 705 14.48 -14.49 -6.16
C LYS A 705 13.04 -14.26 -6.63
N GLY A 706 12.55 -13.02 -6.67
CA GLY A 706 11.23 -12.68 -7.19
C GLY A 706 11.07 -12.92 -8.70
N ASN A 707 12.18 -13.14 -9.42
CA ASN A 707 12.14 -13.31 -10.86
C ASN A 707 12.25 -14.78 -11.30
N PRO A 708 11.52 -15.19 -12.35
CA PRO A 708 11.70 -16.50 -12.96
C PRO A 708 13.05 -16.60 -13.69
N LEU A 709 13.56 -17.83 -13.85
CA LEU A 709 14.80 -18.17 -14.58
C LEU A 709 15.96 -17.20 -14.29
N SER A 710 16.35 -17.10 -13.02
CA SER A 710 17.24 -16.03 -12.56
C SER A 710 18.68 -16.12 -13.08
N LYS A 711 19.07 -17.18 -13.80
CA LYS A 711 20.43 -17.42 -14.32
C LYS A 711 20.56 -17.19 -15.83
N ASP A 712 19.44 -16.99 -16.51
CA ASP A 712 19.34 -16.83 -17.96
C ASP A 712 19.00 -15.35 -18.26
N ASP A 713 19.23 -14.91 -19.49
CA ASP A 713 18.90 -13.54 -19.91
C ASP A 713 17.39 -13.30 -19.91
N TRP A 714 16.63 -14.26 -20.41
CA TRP A 714 15.21 -14.10 -20.72
C TRP A 714 14.36 -15.18 -20.06
N TYR A 715 13.10 -14.83 -19.81
CA TYR A 715 12.11 -15.79 -19.32
C TYR A 715 11.64 -16.72 -20.46
N LEU A 716 11.32 -17.97 -20.16
CA LEU A 716 10.71 -18.90 -21.11
C LEU A 716 9.21 -19.03 -20.79
N LYS A 717 8.38 -18.33 -21.58
CA LYS A 717 6.93 -18.34 -21.41
C LYS A 717 6.33 -19.53 -22.15
N LYS A 718 5.31 -20.17 -21.56
CA LYS A 718 4.57 -21.25 -22.22
C LYS A 718 3.70 -20.69 -23.35
N ILE A 719 3.62 -21.41 -24.47
CA ILE A 719 2.69 -21.10 -25.55
C ILE A 719 1.26 -21.40 -25.07
N PRO A 720 0.30 -20.47 -25.21
CA PRO A 720 -1.11 -20.73 -24.88
C PRO A 720 -1.64 -21.95 -25.64
N GLY A 721 -2.43 -22.81 -24.99
CA GLY A 721 -3.09 -23.96 -25.64
C GLY A 721 -2.21 -25.10 -26.17
N GLY A 722 -0.88 -24.96 -26.23
CA GLY A 722 0.03 -25.92 -26.87
C GLY A 722 1.12 -26.50 -25.97
N GLY A 723 1.87 -27.47 -26.50
CA GLY A 723 3.09 -28.03 -25.90
C GLY A 723 4.32 -27.26 -26.38
N GLY A 724 4.85 -26.32 -25.59
CA GLY A 724 6.05 -25.58 -25.95
C GLY A 724 6.31 -24.34 -25.11
N LYS A 725 7.49 -23.74 -25.30
CA LYS A 725 7.88 -22.46 -24.68
C LYS A 725 8.61 -21.58 -25.69
N PHE A 726 8.51 -20.27 -25.50
CA PHE A 726 9.24 -19.29 -26.28
C PHE A 726 9.94 -18.28 -25.38
N THR A 727 10.98 -17.65 -25.93
CA THR A 727 11.77 -16.62 -25.25
C THR A 727 10.94 -15.34 -25.10
N TYR A 728 10.58 -14.99 -23.88
CA TYR A 728 9.81 -13.80 -23.57
C TYR A 728 10.74 -12.64 -23.22
N THR A 729 10.66 -11.58 -24.02
CA THR A 729 11.55 -10.42 -23.98
C THR A 729 10.76 -9.11 -23.87
N VAL A 730 11.45 -7.97 -23.79
CA VAL A 730 10.79 -6.65 -23.77
C VAL A 730 10.01 -6.34 -25.04
N ALA A 731 10.35 -6.94 -26.19
CA ALA A 731 9.53 -6.82 -27.40
C ALA A 731 8.13 -7.41 -27.21
N HIS A 732 8.05 -8.58 -26.56
CA HIS A 732 6.78 -9.27 -26.34
C HIS A 732 5.88 -8.51 -25.37
N TRP A 733 6.45 -7.92 -24.32
CA TRP A 733 5.70 -6.99 -23.47
C TRP A 733 5.23 -5.76 -24.24
N ALA A 734 6.11 -5.17 -25.07
CA ALA A 734 5.79 -3.98 -25.85
C ALA A 734 4.59 -4.18 -26.80
N PHE A 735 4.36 -5.40 -27.31
CA PHE A 735 3.19 -5.70 -28.15
C PHE A 735 1.85 -5.54 -27.42
N SER A 736 1.87 -5.56 -26.08
CA SER A 736 0.68 -5.46 -25.25
C SER A 736 0.31 -4.03 -24.83
N GLU A 737 1.10 -3.02 -25.23
CA GLU A 737 0.86 -1.62 -24.88
C GLU A 737 0.88 -0.73 -26.13
N ALA A 738 -0.14 0.11 -26.28
CA ALA A 738 -0.30 0.95 -27.48
C ALA A 738 0.82 1.98 -27.65
N ARG A 739 1.55 2.34 -26.58
CA ARG A 739 2.68 3.28 -26.65
C ARG A 739 3.85 2.80 -27.50
N PHE A 740 3.96 1.49 -27.79
CA PHE A 740 5.03 0.94 -28.63
C PHE A 740 4.63 0.63 -30.07
N ARG A 741 3.38 0.91 -30.47
CA ARG A 741 2.78 0.47 -31.75
C ARG A 741 3.55 0.87 -33.02
N LEU A 742 4.44 1.87 -32.93
CA LEU A 742 5.24 2.35 -34.06
C LEU A 742 6.57 1.58 -34.21
N HIS A 743 6.94 0.74 -33.25
CA HIS A 743 8.21 0.02 -33.20
C HIS A 743 8.11 -1.46 -33.60
N HIS A 744 6.90 -1.94 -33.90
CA HIS A 744 6.66 -3.29 -34.41
C HIS A 744 5.51 -3.31 -35.41
N LYS A 745 5.48 -4.31 -36.31
CA LYS A 745 4.36 -4.55 -37.23
C LYS A 745 4.04 -6.03 -37.30
N LYS A 746 2.76 -6.38 -37.19
CA LYS A 746 2.27 -7.74 -37.44
C LYS A 746 2.38 -8.04 -38.93
N VAL A 747 2.96 -9.18 -39.28
CA VAL A 747 3.13 -9.64 -40.67
C VAL A 747 2.75 -11.11 -40.82
N LYS A 748 2.62 -11.57 -42.06
CA LYS A 748 2.47 -12.99 -42.38
C LYS A 748 3.84 -13.67 -42.37
N GLU A 749 3.86 -14.98 -42.15
CA GLU A 749 5.07 -15.81 -42.13
C GLU A 749 5.95 -15.67 -43.38
N ASP A 750 5.35 -15.52 -44.57
CA ASP A 750 6.11 -15.34 -45.82
C ASP A 750 7.00 -14.09 -45.82
N LYS A 751 6.68 -13.10 -44.98
CA LYS A 751 7.42 -11.83 -44.87
C LYS A 751 8.63 -11.88 -43.95
N VAL A 752 8.83 -12.97 -43.22
CA VAL A 752 9.97 -13.10 -42.28
C VAL A 752 11.05 -14.07 -42.74
N LYS A 753 10.86 -14.76 -43.89
CA LYS A 753 11.78 -15.79 -44.39
C LYS A 753 13.22 -15.31 -44.59
N ASP A 754 13.39 -14.07 -45.04
CA ASP A 754 14.69 -13.46 -45.30
C ASP A 754 15.16 -12.54 -44.16
N LEU A 755 14.47 -12.58 -43.00
CA LEU A 755 14.75 -11.73 -41.85
C LEU A 755 15.49 -12.49 -40.75
N ILE A 756 16.17 -11.74 -39.87
CA ILE A 756 16.93 -12.32 -38.76
C ILE A 756 16.01 -12.46 -37.54
N ARG A 757 16.02 -13.62 -36.89
CA ARG A 757 15.26 -13.83 -35.66
C ARG A 757 15.88 -13.03 -34.51
N LEU A 758 15.06 -12.40 -33.67
CA LEU A 758 15.50 -11.50 -32.60
C LEU A 758 16.51 -12.18 -31.65
N GLU A 759 16.23 -13.41 -31.23
CA GLU A 759 17.06 -14.18 -30.30
C GLU A 759 18.46 -14.45 -30.85
N ASP A 760 18.62 -14.49 -32.17
CA ASP A 760 19.91 -14.67 -32.83
C ASP A 760 20.61 -13.33 -33.05
N MET A 761 19.87 -12.30 -33.51
CA MET A 761 20.42 -10.97 -33.71
C MET A 761 21.07 -10.40 -32.43
N ILE A 762 20.41 -10.53 -31.28
CA ILE A 762 20.92 -9.96 -30.03
C ILE A 762 22.23 -10.64 -29.55
N LYS A 763 22.54 -11.85 -30.01
CA LYS A 763 23.80 -12.54 -29.67
C LYS A 763 25.02 -11.83 -30.28
N PHE A 764 24.85 -11.15 -31.41
CA PHE A 764 25.95 -10.43 -32.07
C PHE A 764 26.23 -9.02 -31.53
N ILE A 765 25.45 -8.57 -30.54
CA ILE A 765 25.47 -7.18 -30.09
C ILE A 765 25.92 -7.12 -28.63
N MET A 766 26.97 -6.34 -28.38
CA MET A 766 27.42 -5.95 -27.04
C MET A 766 27.15 -4.48 -26.79
N MET A 767 27.18 -4.04 -25.53
CA MET A 767 26.97 -2.62 -25.21
C MET A 767 28.04 -1.73 -25.85
N ASP A 768 29.28 -2.22 -25.98
CA ASP A 768 30.37 -1.52 -26.67
C ASP A 768 30.02 -1.18 -28.13
N ASP A 769 29.29 -2.07 -28.80
CA ASP A 769 28.83 -1.87 -30.18
C ASP A 769 27.71 -0.81 -30.27
N ILE A 770 26.91 -0.68 -29.21
CA ILE A 770 25.91 0.39 -29.09
C ILE A 770 26.62 1.72 -28.86
N THR A 771 27.54 1.80 -27.90
CA THR A 771 28.30 3.00 -27.55
C THR A 771 29.08 3.55 -28.74
N HIS A 772 29.76 2.69 -29.51
CA HIS A 772 30.53 3.08 -30.69
C HIS A 772 29.69 3.17 -31.97
N ARG A 773 28.36 3.01 -31.87
CA ARG A 773 27.43 3.03 -33.01
C ARG A 773 27.76 2.03 -34.12
N ARG A 774 28.40 0.90 -33.79
CA ARG A 774 28.70 -0.16 -34.77
C ARG A 774 27.44 -0.87 -35.25
N HIS A 775 26.35 -0.79 -34.49
CA HIS A 775 25.04 -1.33 -34.86
C HIS A 775 24.37 -0.67 -36.09
N ILE A 776 24.90 0.46 -36.57
CA ILE A 776 24.48 1.08 -37.84
C ILE A 776 25.50 0.91 -38.97
N ASP A 777 26.68 0.35 -38.69
CA ASP A 777 27.70 0.05 -39.69
C ASP A 777 27.42 -1.31 -40.33
N LYS A 778 27.07 -1.30 -41.62
CA LYS A 778 26.74 -2.50 -42.40
C LYS A 778 27.86 -3.55 -42.45
N ASN A 779 29.11 -3.16 -42.20
CA ASN A 779 30.26 -4.06 -42.26
C ASN A 779 30.60 -4.69 -40.91
N HIS A 780 29.91 -4.31 -39.84
CA HIS A 780 30.16 -4.85 -38.51
C HIS A 780 29.16 -5.95 -38.16
N ARG A 781 29.59 -7.00 -37.45
CA ARG A 781 28.72 -8.13 -37.02
C ARG A 781 27.49 -7.71 -36.21
N SER A 782 27.55 -6.55 -35.57
CA SER A 782 26.46 -6.02 -34.74
C SER A 782 25.44 -5.19 -35.55
N PHE A 783 25.61 -5.06 -36.87
CA PHE A 783 24.71 -4.28 -37.72
C PHE A 783 23.26 -4.74 -37.53
N ILE A 784 22.37 -3.79 -37.25
CA ILE A 784 20.94 -4.05 -37.14
C ILE A 784 20.26 -3.46 -38.37
N PRO A 785 19.82 -4.29 -39.33
CA PRO A 785 19.01 -3.81 -40.45
C PRO A 785 17.69 -3.27 -39.90
N ASP A 786 17.32 -2.04 -40.28
CA ASP A 786 16.06 -1.48 -39.81
C ASP A 786 14.88 -2.24 -40.43
N TRP A 787 13.92 -2.65 -39.59
CA TRP A 787 12.83 -3.56 -39.96
C TRP A 787 13.27 -4.92 -40.52
N GLY A 788 14.54 -5.29 -40.37
CA GLY A 788 15.09 -6.58 -40.84
C GLY A 788 15.18 -7.67 -39.79
N VAL A 789 14.63 -7.42 -38.59
CA VAL A 789 14.61 -8.37 -37.48
C VAL A 789 13.16 -8.69 -37.14
N TYR A 790 12.87 -9.96 -36.82
CA TYR A 790 11.54 -10.40 -36.43
C TYR A 790 11.55 -11.25 -35.15
N THR A 791 10.40 -11.36 -34.50
CA THR A 791 10.15 -12.32 -33.42
C THR A 791 8.76 -12.92 -33.57
N ILE A 792 8.48 -13.99 -32.84
CA ILE A 792 7.21 -14.70 -32.84
C ILE A 792 6.58 -14.56 -31.46
N ASP A 793 5.40 -13.94 -31.41
CA ASP A 793 4.49 -14.01 -30.25
C ASP A 793 3.38 -15.03 -30.55
N TYR A 794 2.51 -15.31 -29.59
CA TYR A 794 1.46 -16.33 -29.75
C TYR A 794 0.11 -15.79 -29.30
N ALA A 795 -0.92 -16.05 -30.10
CA ALA A 795 -2.31 -15.75 -29.74
C ALA A 795 -2.82 -16.72 -28.66
N ASP A 796 -4.00 -16.43 -28.11
CA ASP A 796 -4.59 -17.22 -27.02
C ASP A 796 -4.92 -18.67 -27.42
N ASP A 797 -5.13 -18.92 -28.72
CA ASP A 797 -5.32 -20.25 -29.29
C ASP A 797 -4.01 -21.00 -29.59
N GLY A 798 -2.86 -20.38 -29.30
CA GLY A 798 -1.52 -20.92 -29.53
C GLY A 798 -0.98 -20.70 -30.94
N SER A 799 -1.71 -20.02 -31.83
CA SER A 799 -1.24 -19.74 -33.18
C SER A 799 -0.09 -18.70 -33.19
N PRO A 800 0.94 -18.88 -34.02
CA PRO A 800 2.08 -17.96 -34.07
C PRO A 800 1.70 -16.63 -34.74
N VAL A 801 2.16 -15.54 -34.14
CA VAL A 801 1.98 -14.17 -34.63
C VAL A 801 3.36 -13.57 -34.89
N TYR A 802 3.67 -13.30 -36.15
CA TYR A 802 4.97 -12.79 -36.57
C TYR A 802 5.03 -11.27 -36.48
N HIS A 803 6.05 -10.74 -35.81
CA HIS A 803 6.27 -9.33 -35.62
C HIS A 803 7.63 -8.93 -36.19
N ILE A 804 7.66 -8.01 -37.17
CA ILE A 804 8.90 -7.34 -37.55
C ILE A 804 9.15 -6.14 -36.65
N LEU A 805 10.41 -5.86 -36.35
CA LEU A 805 10.84 -4.93 -35.31
C LEU A 805 11.67 -3.80 -35.90
N SER A 806 11.42 -2.57 -35.45
CA SER A 806 12.34 -1.46 -35.70
C SER A 806 13.71 -1.74 -35.07
N ARG A 807 14.77 -1.12 -35.61
CA ARG A 807 16.11 -1.20 -35.00
C ARG A 807 16.11 -0.87 -33.51
N GLN A 808 15.34 0.15 -33.11
CA GLN A 808 15.29 0.61 -31.73
C GLN A 808 14.68 -0.42 -30.77
N MET A 809 13.70 -1.20 -31.22
CA MET A 809 13.16 -2.29 -30.42
C MET A 809 14.22 -3.37 -30.18
N VAL A 810 15.09 -3.65 -31.14
CA VAL A 810 16.22 -4.58 -30.96
C VAL A 810 17.23 -4.03 -29.95
N ILE A 811 17.58 -2.75 -30.04
CA ILE A 811 18.49 -2.10 -29.08
C ILE A 811 17.89 -2.10 -27.67
N PHE A 812 16.58 -1.88 -27.54
CA PHE A 812 15.89 -1.95 -26.25
C PHE A 812 16.04 -3.33 -25.57
N ASN A 813 15.99 -4.41 -26.34
CA ASN A 813 16.27 -5.76 -25.82
C ASN A 813 17.73 -5.88 -25.32
N VAL A 814 18.69 -5.32 -26.06
CA VAL A 814 20.11 -5.32 -25.67
C VAL A 814 20.34 -4.54 -24.37
N GLU A 815 19.72 -3.37 -24.24
CA GLU A 815 19.78 -2.50 -23.07
C GLU A 815 19.27 -3.24 -21.83
N ARG A 816 18.07 -3.84 -21.92
CA ARG A 816 17.45 -4.49 -20.77
C ARG A 816 18.14 -5.78 -20.35
N ARG A 817 18.65 -6.54 -21.32
CA ARG A 817 19.55 -7.67 -21.06
C ARG A 817 20.81 -7.25 -20.31
N LYS A 818 21.45 -6.15 -20.72
CA LYS A 818 22.64 -5.61 -20.04
C LYS A 818 22.33 -5.29 -18.59
N ALA A 819 21.26 -4.54 -18.32
CA ALA A 819 20.88 -4.17 -16.97
C ALA A 819 20.57 -5.40 -16.09
N TRP A 820 19.89 -6.41 -16.64
CA TRP A 820 19.64 -7.67 -15.93
C TRP A 820 20.94 -8.41 -15.58
N ARG A 821 21.90 -8.50 -16.51
CA ARG A 821 23.22 -9.10 -16.25
C ARG A 821 24.02 -8.34 -15.19
N ILE A 822 23.93 -7.02 -15.15
CA ILE A 822 24.55 -6.21 -14.08
C ILE A 822 23.96 -6.59 -12.72
N LEU A 823 22.63 -6.69 -12.63
CA LEU A 823 21.96 -7.08 -11.39
C LEU A 823 22.32 -8.52 -10.95
N GLN A 824 22.36 -9.48 -11.88
CA GLN A 824 22.84 -10.85 -11.62
C GLN A 824 24.28 -10.86 -11.11
N SER A 825 25.16 -10.04 -11.70
CA SER A 825 26.56 -9.97 -11.28
C SER A 825 26.71 -9.47 -9.84
N LYS A 826 25.88 -8.50 -9.41
CA LYS A 826 25.89 -7.98 -8.03
C LYS A 826 25.58 -9.08 -7.01
N VAL A 827 24.63 -9.97 -7.31
CA VAL A 827 24.29 -11.10 -6.43
C VAL A 827 25.20 -12.33 -6.61
N GLY A 828 26.28 -12.21 -7.38
CA GLY A 828 27.20 -13.33 -7.65
C GLY A 828 26.64 -14.42 -8.57
N THR A 829 25.57 -14.15 -9.31
CA THR A 829 25.00 -15.11 -10.28
C THR A 829 25.76 -15.06 -11.60
N ILE A 830 26.35 -16.19 -11.99
CA ILE A 830 26.97 -16.36 -13.30
C ILE A 830 25.86 -16.59 -14.34
N ASN A 831 25.70 -15.64 -15.25
CA ASN A 831 24.78 -15.75 -16.39
C ASN A 831 25.38 -16.65 -17.48
N LYS A 832 24.65 -17.69 -17.87
CA LYS A 832 25.13 -18.69 -18.86
C LYS A 832 25.16 -18.13 -20.27
N ASP A 833 24.06 -17.51 -20.69
CA ASP A 833 23.90 -16.91 -22.01
C ASP A 833 25.00 -15.86 -22.30
N TYR A 834 25.49 -15.17 -21.26
CA TYR A 834 26.59 -14.22 -21.41
C TYR A 834 27.93 -14.89 -21.70
N GLN A 835 28.22 -16.05 -21.11
CA GLN A 835 29.44 -16.80 -21.40
C GLN A 835 29.40 -17.37 -22.81
N GLU A 836 28.28 -17.99 -23.18
CA GLU A 836 28.05 -18.51 -24.53
C GLU A 836 28.16 -17.40 -25.59
N GLN A 837 27.59 -16.23 -25.31
CA GLN A 837 27.72 -15.07 -26.19
C GLN A 837 29.19 -14.64 -26.35
N LYS A 838 29.96 -14.58 -25.27
CA LYS A 838 31.39 -14.22 -25.35
C LYS A 838 32.19 -15.20 -26.19
N GLU A 839 31.94 -16.49 -26.03
CA GLU A 839 32.61 -17.53 -26.82
C GLU A 839 32.25 -17.43 -28.30
N LEU A 840 30.97 -17.22 -28.61
CA LEU A 840 30.50 -17.00 -29.98
C LEU A 840 31.17 -15.77 -30.62
N LEU A 841 31.17 -14.64 -29.90
CA LEU A 841 31.78 -13.40 -30.41
C LEU A 841 33.28 -13.54 -30.62
N LYS A 842 33.99 -14.30 -29.75
CA LYS A 842 35.42 -14.59 -29.93
C LYS A 842 35.69 -15.34 -31.23
N LYS A 843 34.84 -16.30 -31.59
CA LYS A 843 34.95 -17.03 -32.87
C LYS A 843 34.69 -16.12 -34.07
N ILE A 844 33.69 -15.25 -33.97
CA ILE A 844 33.37 -14.30 -35.04
C ILE A 844 34.49 -13.26 -35.22
N ASP A 845 34.93 -12.64 -34.12
CA ASP A 845 35.93 -11.58 -34.17
C ASP A 845 37.33 -12.10 -34.58
N SER A 846 37.58 -13.41 -34.45
CA SER A 846 38.80 -14.07 -34.95
C SER A 846 38.70 -14.60 -36.39
N GLY A 847 37.50 -14.56 -36.99
CA GLY A 847 37.24 -15.11 -38.32
C GLY A 847 37.14 -16.64 -38.37
N GLU A 848 37.06 -17.33 -37.22
CA GLU A 848 36.80 -18.79 -37.16
C GLU A 848 35.38 -19.12 -37.66
N LEU A 849 34.45 -18.18 -37.51
CA LEU A 849 33.04 -18.32 -37.89
C LEU A 849 32.51 -16.98 -38.38
N THR A 850 31.86 -16.91 -39.52
CA THR A 850 31.18 -15.68 -39.99
C THR A 850 29.75 -15.60 -39.46
N VAL A 851 29.17 -14.39 -39.45
CA VAL A 851 27.76 -14.19 -39.06
C VAL A 851 26.83 -14.98 -39.98
N ASP A 852 27.08 -14.96 -41.30
CA ASP A 852 26.28 -15.68 -42.29
C ASP A 852 26.37 -17.20 -42.11
N GLU A 853 27.57 -17.74 -41.85
CA GLU A 853 27.74 -19.17 -41.53
C GLU A 853 26.97 -19.57 -40.28
N PHE A 854 26.98 -18.74 -39.22
CA PHE A 854 26.20 -19.03 -38.02
C PHE A 854 24.69 -19.03 -38.29
N LEU A 855 24.20 -18.02 -39.00
CA LEU A 855 22.76 -17.89 -39.32
C LEU A 855 22.28 -19.04 -40.23
N ASN A 856 23.07 -19.41 -41.24
CA ASN A 856 22.77 -20.55 -42.12
C ASN A 856 22.77 -21.87 -41.35
N ASN A 857 23.75 -22.09 -40.47
CA ASN A 857 23.83 -23.29 -39.63
C ASN A 857 22.61 -23.43 -38.70
N ILE A 858 22.03 -22.33 -38.22
CA ILE A 858 20.80 -22.35 -37.41
C ILE A 858 19.58 -22.69 -38.28
N GLN A 859 19.48 -22.13 -39.50
CA GLN A 859 18.39 -22.48 -40.41
C GLN A 859 18.42 -23.94 -40.84
N GLU A 860 19.62 -24.49 -41.12
CA GLU A 860 19.81 -25.89 -41.50
C GLU A 860 19.55 -26.85 -40.32
N ASN A 861 20.07 -26.55 -39.13
CA ASN A 861 19.88 -27.41 -37.94
C ASN A 861 18.54 -27.20 -37.22
N GLY A 862 17.86 -26.07 -37.43
CA GLY A 862 16.51 -25.79 -36.90
C GLY A 862 15.48 -26.77 -37.44
N SER A 863 15.61 -27.13 -38.73
CA SER A 863 14.79 -28.17 -39.36
C SER A 863 14.96 -29.56 -38.73
N ALA A 864 16.13 -29.88 -38.18
CA ALA A 864 16.42 -31.15 -37.53
C ALA A 864 16.06 -31.18 -36.02
N LYS A 865 16.05 -30.02 -35.35
CA LYS A 865 15.71 -29.89 -33.93
C LYS A 865 14.20 -29.78 -33.68
N GLU A 866 13.44 -29.16 -34.59
CA GLU A 866 11.98 -29.13 -34.51
C GLU A 866 11.38 -30.55 -34.66
N GLU A 867 11.94 -31.39 -35.55
CA GLU A 867 11.57 -32.82 -35.68
C GLU A 867 11.90 -33.67 -34.43
N GLN A 868 12.86 -33.23 -33.61
CA GLN A 868 13.28 -33.97 -32.40
C GLN A 868 12.48 -33.55 -31.16
N LEU A 869 12.09 -32.27 -31.07
CA LEU A 869 11.17 -31.76 -30.04
C LEU A 869 9.73 -32.27 -30.23
N GLU A 870 9.25 -32.45 -31.47
CA GLU A 870 7.96 -33.11 -31.71
C GLU A 870 7.94 -34.59 -31.26
N LYS A 871 9.09 -35.27 -31.28
CA LYS A 871 9.20 -36.68 -30.85
C LYS A 871 9.35 -36.88 -29.34
N GLU A 872 9.79 -35.86 -28.61
CA GLU A 872 9.87 -35.89 -27.14
C GLU A 872 8.59 -35.38 -26.44
N THR A 873 7.57 -35.00 -27.22
CA THR A 873 6.29 -34.47 -26.71
C THR A 873 5.08 -35.38 -26.98
N VAL A 874 5.32 -36.66 -27.34
CA VAL A 874 4.29 -37.73 -27.39
C VAL A 874 4.27 -38.53 -26.10
#